data_AF-T0QHJ1-F1
#
_entry.id   AF-T0QHJ1-F1
#
_cell.length_a   1.000
_cell.length_b   1.000
_cell.length_c   1.000
_cell.angle_alpha   90.00
_cell.angle_beta   90.00
_cell.angle_gamma   90.00
#
_symmetry.space_group_name_H-M   'P 1'
#
loop_
_entity.id
_entity.type
_entity.pdbx_description
1 polymer ?
#
loop_
_entity_poly.entity_id
_entity_poly.type
_entity_poly.pdbx_seq_one_letter_code
_entity_poly.pdbx_strand_id
1 'polypeptide(L)'
;MDTEPKKKKRRCVSKAERLAKRMQAVSLQEDEKLAQVEALCATDSSQDWDAAHRLATSPTTRAAFLAILLQKHQAKAAAHYTRRWDPPEDLSRLLENDRVLAALHAHAATAATFLSAWRDAPVPPAALRTLLLDFVLPWIERKEDAPLQILLHQFAALKWRLLDHALVTTQGQHLVNQFAHVVRSLYDEPEIARPLTPWLETVSAPIDVHPREYVRKQVEDVLQRVWPDARVHLFGSSVTGLCAPDSDVDLCVLVPSAPGRFADSVALAVDMHEHLSLYLPSPHSMVVKNARIPVIKMHLHGLDVDICINNTAALWNSQLLVALFIAYPALRPLCVCLRSWAARRSLLKSSTCSHSLSPYAFVLLIVYWLQVRGYLPFVDVSFDDSLSVPIARIDDAIASALDEALPPSKTLATTAVPSLLVNFFVFYAADFANNTDIASLRRCALHKPKPNGTLHLEDPIEVDRNLGTYLNKLSQRTLRLEFVRACVLVHQALHPETNVAREAVGSLYFGRDASLPVPTRSVLDVLMRPRASHHFGWSMAGDMIASEAFTTVVVTALDAFPSLAGVDVVGVDCEGANLGRSGSLTLVSLAIGPIVYLVDVLTNPLLLGPLKLLLESRSIVKVLHDCRKDSDALLHTAGISLTHVFDTQVAHAVLHQLRKPAAKDDGRHLVGPSASVIALDNANHECVAYADVLSHYLSLPPSRVKASVKEAMTSDDATWTRRPLSADLLEYAAMDVAYLSVLHRLMTHALGPHMGLCDARAAAYLGCRDWSFAPTRLVGASVPGFIHNITSKYVYVTLSPSTVGLLSTTDAVKAPVSDDMQKLAVGDAITVEVGHDRSVKWI
;
A
#
# COMPACT_ATOMS: atom_id res chain seq x y z
N MET A 1 -15.37 52.06 -51.17
CA MET A 1 -14.84 52.55 -49.89
C MET A 1 -15.94 52.44 -48.86
N ASP A 2 -15.78 51.46 -47.99
CA ASP A 2 -16.23 51.33 -46.60
C ASP A 2 -17.63 51.79 -46.20
N THR A 3 -18.51 50.81 -46.02
CA THR A 3 -19.61 50.89 -45.04
C THR A 3 -19.37 49.84 -43.96
N GLU A 4 -18.80 50.26 -42.83
CA GLU A 4 -18.71 49.47 -41.60
C GLU A 4 -20.10 48.98 -41.14
N PRO A 5 -20.22 47.76 -40.57
CA PRO A 5 -21.47 47.28 -40.02
C PRO A 5 -21.75 47.94 -38.65
N LYS A 6 -22.83 48.74 -38.60
CA LYS A 6 -23.35 49.32 -37.35
C LYS A 6 -23.72 48.23 -36.34
N LYS A 7 -23.05 48.20 -35.18
CA LYS A 7 -23.43 47.37 -34.02
C LYS A 7 -24.88 47.68 -33.61
N LYS A 8 -25.79 46.71 -33.72
CA LYS A 8 -27.19 46.80 -33.24
C LYS A 8 -27.20 47.03 -31.72
N LYS A 9 -27.76 48.15 -31.26
CA LYS A 9 -28.07 48.42 -29.83
C LYS A 9 -29.02 47.34 -29.31
N ARG A 10 -28.66 46.66 -28.22
CA ARG A 10 -29.54 45.73 -27.48
C ARG A 10 -30.79 46.48 -27.01
N ARG A 11 -31.98 46.06 -27.46
CA ARG A 11 -33.27 46.58 -26.98
C ARG A 11 -33.47 46.15 -25.52
N CYS A 12 -33.50 47.10 -24.60
CA CYS A 12 -33.70 46.82 -23.17
C CYS A 12 -35.19 46.54 -22.93
N VAL A 13 -35.52 45.29 -22.57
CA VAL A 13 -36.90 44.86 -22.30
C VAL A 13 -37.41 45.49 -21.00
N SER A 14 -38.60 46.08 -21.02
CA SER A 14 -39.20 46.76 -19.87
C SER A 14 -39.50 45.77 -18.72
N LYS A 15 -39.58 46.26 -17.47
CA LYS A 15 -39.92 45.43 -16.29
C LYS A 15 -41.33 44.82 -16.42
N ALA A 16 -42.25 45.53 -17.07
CA ALA A 16 -43.62 45.10 -17.35
C ALA A 16 -43.68 43.94 -18.38
N GLU A 17 -42.95 44.04 -19.50
CA GLU A 17 -42.85 42.94 -20.47
C GLU A 17 -42.24 41.67 -19.85
N ARG A 18 -41.26 41.83 -18.95
CA ARG A 18 -40.68 40.69 -18.22
C ARG A 18 -41.68 40.00 -17.31
N LEU A 19 -42.56 40.76 -16.64
CA LEU A 19 -43.62 40.21 -15.79
C LEU A 19 -44.69 39.48 -16.62
N ALA A 20 -45.14 40.08 -17.72
CA ALA A 20 -46.17 39.51 -18.59
C ALA A 20 -45.73 38.17 -19.23
N LYS A 21 -44.50 38.09 -19.74
CA LYS A 21 -43.94 36.82 -20.25
C LYS A 21 -43.79 35.76 -19.17
N ARG A 22 -43.52 36.17 -17.93
CA ARG A 22 -43.43 35.25 -16.78
C ARG A 22 -44.80 34.68 -16.41
N MET A 23 -45.88 35.47 -16.51
CA MET A 23 -47.25 34.99 -16.28
C MET A 23 -47.71 34.03 -17.38
N GLN A 24 -47.37 34.28 -18.65
CA GLN A 24 -47.62 33.33 -19.76
C GLN A 24 -46.88 32.00 -19.59
N ALA A 25 -45.64 32.04 -19.10
CA ALA A 25 -44.88 30.83 -18.81
C ALA A 25 -45.50 29.98 -17.69
N VAL A 26 -46.28 30.58 -16.77
CA VAL A 26 -46.93 29.84 -15.68
C VAL A 26 -48.15 29.05 -16.17
N SER A 27 -48.80 29.46 -17.26
CA SER A 27 -50.03 28.83 -17.76
C SER A 27 -49.82 27.62 -18.69
N LEU A 28 -48.60 27.35 -19.15
CA LEU A 28 -48.29 26.24 -20.05
C LEU A 28 -48.21 24.90 -19.30
N GLN A 29 -48.61 23.79 -19.96
CA GLN A 29 -48.37 22.44 -19.43
C GLN A 29 -46.89 22.05 -19.53
N GLU A 30 -46.46 21.06 -18.75
CA GLU A 30 -45.03 20.71 -18.63
C GLU A 30 -44.43 20.21 -19.96
N ASP A 31 -45.18 19.41 -20.73
CA ASP A 31 -44.75 18.91 -22.04
C ASP A 31 -44.58 20.05 -23.06
N GLU A 32 -45.47 21.05 -23.02
CA GLU A 32 -45.37 22.23 -23.88
C GLU A 32 -44.16 23.10 -23.51
N LYS A 33 -43.86 23.23 -22.21
CA LYS A 33 -42.65 23.92 -21.73
C LYS A 33 -41.41 23.19 -22.22
N LEU A 34 -41.38 21.86 -22.12
CA LEU A 34 -40.25 21.05 -22.57
C LEU A 34 -40.01 21.25 -24.07
N ALA A 35 -41.04 21.10 -24.91
CA ALA A 35 -40.93 21.28 -26.35
C ALA A 35 -40.44 22.70 -26.73
N GLN A 36 -40.96 23.74 -26.05
CA GLN A 36 -40.52 25.12 -26.29
C GLN A 36 -39.09 25.38 -25.83
N VAL A 37 -38.65 24.82 -24.69
CA VAL A 37 -37.26 24.91 -24.23
C VAL A 37 -36.33 24.27 -25.26
N GLU A 38 -36.65 23.08 -25.75
CA GLU A 38 -35.84 22.39 -26.75
C GLU A 38 -35.75 23.17 -28.06
N ALA A 39 -36.87 23.70 -28.55
CA ALA A 39 -36.91 24.51 -29.78
C ALA A 39 -36.10 25.82 -29.65
N LEU A 40 -36.22 26.51 -28.53
CA LEU A 40 -35.49 27.76 -28.29
C LEU A 40 -33.98 27.51 -28.12
N CYS A 41 -33.59 26.43 -27.44
CA CYS A 41 -32.19 26.02 -27.28
C CYS A 41 -31.56 25.48 -28.56
N ALA A 42 -32.35 25.07 -29.56
CA ALA A 42 -31.86 24.66 -30.87
C ALA A 42 -31.17 25.82 -31.62
N THR A 43 -31.50 27.07 -31.29
CA THR A 43 -30.82 28.25 -31.82
C THR A 43 -29.49 28.53 -31.09
N ASP A 44 -28.59 29.30 -31.70
CA ASP A 44 -27.34 29.79 -31.08
C ASP A 44 -27.46 31.24 -30.57
N SER A 45 -28.70 31.70 -30.35
CA SER A 45 -29.00 33.06 -29.93
C SER A 45 -29.10 33.16 -28.41
N SER A 46 -28.28 34.04 -27.82
CA SER A 46 -28.37 34.34 -26.38
C SER A 46 -29.76 34.83 -25.93
N GLN A 47 -30.54 35.46 -26.81
CA GLN A 47 -31.89 35.93 -26.49
C GLN A 47 -32.89 34.78 -26.36
N ASP A 48 -32.72 33.75 -27.17
CA ASP A 48 -33.57 32.57 -27.17
C ASP A 48 -33.20 31.67 -25.98
N TRP A 49 -31.92 31.59 -25.60
CA TRP A 49 -31.50 30.96 -24.36
C TRP A 49 -32.05 31.69 -23.11
N ASP A 50 -32.07 33.02 -23.10
CA ASP A 50 -32.73 33.80 -22.03
C ASP A 50 -34.24 33.50 -21.96
N ALA A 51 -34.88 33.19 -23.10
CA ALA A 51 -36.29 32.80 -23.16
C ALA A 51 -36.51 31.37 -22.65
N ALA A 52 -35.69 30.42 -23.10
CA ALA A 52 -35.71 29.03 -22.64
C ALA A 52 -35.43 28.92 -21.13
N HIS A 53 -34.47 29.69 -20.61
CA HIS A 53 -34.17 29.75 -19.17
C HIS A 53 -35.37 30.21 -18.34
N ARG A 54 -36.24 31.10 -18.87
CA ARG A 54 -37.47 31.52 -18.19
C ARG A 54 -38.54 30.42 -18.14
N LEU A 55 -38.53 29.49 -19.10
CA LEU A 55 -39.44 28.35 -19.17
C LEU A 55 -38.93 27.14 -18.37
N ALA A 56 -37.63 27.08 -18.09
CA ALA A 56 -36.96 26.04 -17.31
C ALA A 56 -37.28 26.13 -15.80
N THR A 57 -38.51 25.82 -15.42
CA THR A 57 -39.00 25.94 -14.04
C THR A 57 -39.03 24.61 -13.27
N SER A 58 -39.18 23.48 -13.97
CA SER A 58 -39.21 22.13 -13.37
C SER A 58 -37.85 21.42 -13.49
N PRO A 59 -37.56 20.38 -12.69
CA PRO A 59 -36.32 19.60 -12.82
C PRO A 59 -36.11 19.06 -14.24
N THR A 60 -37.18 18.56 -14.87
CA THR A 60 -37.18 18.03 -16.23
C THR A 60 -36.78 19.07 -17.28
N THR A 61 -37.40 20.26 -17.22
CA THR A 61 -37.14 21.35 -18.18
C THR A 61 -35.78 22.02 -17.94
N ARG A 62 -35.33 22.10 -16.68
CA ARG A 62 -33.96 22.54 -16.31
C ARG A 62 -32.90 21.59 -16.84
N ALA A 63 -33.10 20.28 -16.67
CA ALA A 63 -32.18 19.25 -17.17
C ALA A 63 -32.07 19.28 -18.69
N ALA A 64 -33.21 19.39 -19.41
CA ALA A 64 -33.22 19.50 -20.87
C ALA A 64 -32.48 20.77 -21.36
N PHE A 65 -32.77 21.93 -20.76
CA PHE A 65 -32.09 23.19 -21.07
C PHE A 65 -30.57 23.06 -20.92
N LEU A 66 -30.13 22.48 -19.80
CA LEU A 66 -28.72 22.32 -19.48
C LEU A 66 -28.02 21.33 -20.42
N ALA A 67 -28.63 20.16 -20.65
CA ALA A 67 -28.08 19.11 -21.50
C ALA A 67 -27.85 19.61 -22.94
N ILE A 68 -28.78 20.38 -23.51
CA ILE A 68 -28.63 20.93 -24.87
C ILE A 68 -27.48 21.93 -24.94
N LEU A 69 -27.34 22.83 -23.96
CA LEU A 69 -26.23 23.77 -23.92
C LEU A 69 -24.89 23.06 -23.80
N LEU A 70 -24.81 21.99 -23.00
CA LEU A 70 -23.61 21.17 -22.86
C LEU A 70 -23.28 20.40 -24.16
N GLN A 71 -24.27 19.81 -24.82
CA GLN A 71 -24.11 19.15 -26.13
C GLN A 71 -23.61 20.13 -27.21
N LYS A 72 -24.00 21.41 -27.12
CA LYS A 72 -23.48 22.50 -27.97
C LYS A 72 -22.12 23.05 -27.54
N HIS A 73 -21.45 22.43 -26.56
CA HIS A 73 -20.18 22.86 -25.99
C HIS A 73 -20.21 24.27 -25.36
N GLN A 74 -21.39 24.73 -24.92
CA GLN A 74 -21.59 26.05 -24.29
C GLN A 74 -21.49 25.99 -22.76
N ALA A 75 -20.44 25.36 -22.23
CA ALA A 75 -20.24 25.12 -20.80
C ALA A 75 -20.32 26.39 -19.93
N LYS A 76 -19.72 27.49 -20.38
CA LYS A 76 -19.74 28.77 -19.65
C LYS A 76 -21.15 29.37 -19.58
N ALA A 77 -21.91 29.25 -20.67
CA ALA A 77 -23.30 29.72 -20.70
C ALA A 77 -24.18 28.86 -19.80
N ALA A 78 -24.04 27.52 -19.88
CA ALA A 78 -24.71 26.59 -18.99
C ALA A 78 -24.49 26.97 -17.52
N ALA A 79 -23.23 27.06 -17.08
CA ALA A 79 -22.89 27.44 -15.71
C ALA A 79 -23.44 28.82 -15.29
N HIS A 80 -23.40 29.79 -16.19
CA HIS A 80 -23.94 31.12 -15.95
C HIS A 80 -25.45 31.12 -15.71
N TYR A 81 -26.21 30.32 -16.48
CA TYR A 81 -27.65 30.19 -16.31
C TYR A 81 -28.03 29.38 -15.07
N THR A 82 -27.31 28.28 -14.78
CA THR A 82 -27.57 27.44 -13.59
C THR A 82 -27.50 28.23 -12.29
N ARG A 83 -26.53 29.15 -12.17
CA ARG A 83 -26.38 30.03 -10.99
C ARG A 83 -27.54 31.02 -10.79
N ARG A 84 -28.42 31.19 -11.78
CA ARG A 84 -29.56 32.13 -11.74
C ARG A 84 -30.89 31.45 -11.46
N TRP A 85 -30.91 30.13 -11.28
CA TRP A 85 -32.09 29.44 -10.83
C TRP A 85 -32.41 29.76 -9.36
N ASP A 86 -33.70 29.79 -9.07
CA ASP A 86 -34.26 30.04 -7.74
C ASP A 86 -35.24 28.91 -7.40
N PRO A 87 -35.00 28.11 -6.34
CA PRO A 87 -33.76 28.09 -5.57
C PRO A 87 -32.54 27.67 -6.42
N PRO A 88 -31.31 28.00 -5.99
CA PRO A 88 -30.09 27.52 -6.64
C PRO A 88 -30.09 26.00 -6.75
N GLU A 89 -29.62 25.49 -7.89
CA GLU A 89 -29.54 24.05 -8.10
C GLU A 89 -28.38 23.44 -7.29
N ASP A 90 -28.57 22.21 -6.81
CA ASP A 90 -27.52 21.43 -6.17
C ASP A 90 -26.79 20.58 -7.22
N LEU A 91 -25.46 20.59 -7.18
CA LEU A 91 -24.64 19.76 -8.06
C LEU A 91 -24.98 18.28 -7.92
N SER A 92 -25.33 17.80 -6.73
CA SER A 92 -25.70 16.39 -6.50
C SER A 92 -26.92 15.98 -7.34
N ARG A 93 -27.99 16.79 -7.31
CA ARG A 93 -29.22 16.54 -8.08
C ARG A 93 -29.00 16.64 -9.59
N LEU A 94 -28.10 17.52 -10.03
CA LEU A 94 -27.74 17.63 -11.44
C LEU A 94 -27.01 16.38 -11.94
N LEU A 95 -26.13 15.82 -11.12
CA LEU A 95 -25.37 14.61 -11.45
C LEU A 95 -26.22 13.34 -11.37
N GLU A 96 -27.35 13.35 -10.65
CA GLU A 96 -28.36 12.26 -10.65
C GLU A 96 -29.22 12.22 -11.92
N ASN A 97 -29.24 13.29 -12.72
CA ASN A 97 -30.06 13.35 -13.92
C ASN A 97 -29.33 12.74 -15.14
N ASP A 98 -29.83 11.60 -15.63
CA ASP A 98 -29.22 10.85 -16.75
C ASP A 98 -28.98 11.70 -18.02
N ARG A 99 -29.90 12.62 -18.33
CA ARG A 99 -29.81 13.46 -19.53
C ARG A 99 -28.66 14.47 -19.43
N VAL A 100 -28.44 15.03 -18.23
CA VAL A 100 -27.32 15.93 -17.94
C VAL A 100 -26.01 15.15 -17.88
N LEU A 101 -26.00 14.02 -17.18
CA LEU A 101 -24.82 13.17 -17.02
C LEU A 101 -24.31 12.67 -18.38
N ALA A 102 -25.20 12.20 -19.26
CA ALA A 102 -24.86 11.79 -20.62
C ALA A 102 -24.24 12.95 -21.43
N ALA A 103 -24.76 14.16 -21.30
CA ALA A 103 -24.21 15.34 -21.98
C ALA A 103 -22.81 15.71 -21.47
N LEU A 104 -22.54 15.52 -20.17
CA LEU A 104 -21.22 15.75 -19.59
C LEU A 104 -20.21 14.67 -20.02
N HIS A 105 -20.62 13.39 -20.04
CA HIS A 105 -19.75 12.29 -20.50
C HIS A 105 -19.37 12.40 -21.99
N ALA A 106 -20.21 13.04 -22.81
CA ALA A 106 -19.98 13.16 -24.25
C ALA A 106 -18.71 13.98 -24.60
N HIS A 107 -18.30 14.95 -23.76
CA HIS A 107 -17.14 15.79 -24.07
C HIS A 107 -16.42 16.32 -22.83
N ALA A 108 -15.26 15.73 -22.51
CA ALA A 108 -14.48 16.00 -21.30
C ALA A 108 -14.14 17.48 -21.05
N ALA A 109 -13.68 18.23 -22.06
CA ALA A 109 -13.33 19.64 -21.87
C ALA A 109 -14.56 20.53 -21.55
N THR A 110 -15.73 20.16 -22.08
CA THR A 110 -16.99 20.85 -21.80
C THR A 110 -17.42 20.57 -20.38
N ALA A 111 -17.38 19.30 -19.97
CA ALA A 111 -17.66 18.88 -18.61
C ALA A 111 -16.73 19.57 -17.61
N ALA A 112 -15.40 19.51 -17.80
CA ALA A 112 -14.44 20.15 -16.91
C ALA A 112 -14.71 21.66 -16.77
N THR A 113 -14.98 22.35 -17.88
CA THR A 113 -15.29 23.78 -17.86
C THR A 113 -16.58 24.07 -17.08
N PHE A 114 -17.64 23.29 -17.30
CA PHE A 114 -18.91 23.46 -16.61
C PHE A 114 -18.78 23.16 -15.11
N LEU A 115 -18.20 22.01 -14.77
CA LEU A 115 -18.02 21.55 -13.40
C LEU A 115 -17.10 22.49 -12.61
N SER A 116 -16.05 23.05 -13.22
CA SER A 116 -15.18 24.05 -12.59
C SER A 116 -15.90 25.31 -12.09
N ALA A 117 -17.10 25.60 -12.61
CA ALA A 117 -17.91 26.71 -12.15
C ALA A 117 -18.53 26.50 -10.77
N TRP A 118 -18.42 25.31 -10.19
CA TRP A 118 -18.96 24.98 -8.86
C TRP A 118 -17.94 25.07 -7.73
N ARG A 119 -16.75 25.61 -7.99
CA ARG A 119 -15.62 25.68 -7.04
C ARG A 119 -15.91 26.36 -5.70
N ASP A 120 -16.81 27.35 -5.70
CA ASP A 120 -17.10 28.22 -4.55
C ASP A 120 -18.33 27.71 -3.76
N ALA A 121 -18.98 26.64 -4.24
CA ALA A 121 -20.13 26.03 -3.57
C ALA A 121 -19.66 24.90 -2.64
N PRO A 122 -20.26 24.74 -1.44
CA PRO A 122 -20.05 23.53 -0.64
C PRO A 122 -20.57 22.33 -1.43
N VAL A 123 -19.67 21.57 -2.04
CA VAL A 123 -20.03 20.37 -2.81
C VAL A 123 -20.28 19.24 -1.81
N PRO A 124 -21.49 18.64 -1.81
CA PRO A 124 -21.78 17.55 -0.90
C PRO A 124 -20.83 16.37 -1.10
N PRO A 125 -20.54 15.61 -0.03
CA PRO A 125 -19.80 14.35 -0.06
C PRO A 125 -20.16 13.43 -1.24
N ALA A 126 -21.46 13.24 -1.51
CA ALA A 126 -21.98 12.43 -2.61
C ALA A 126 -21.60 12.97 -4.00
N ALA A 127 -21.69 14.28 -4.22
CA ALA A 127 -21.29 14.89 -5.49
C ALA A 127 -19.78 14.79 -5.73
N LEU A 128 -18.94 14.95 -4.70
CA LEU A 128 -17.49 14.72 -4.82
C LEU A 128 -17.17 13.28 -5.23
N ARG A 129 -17.94 12.30 -4.73
CA ARG A 129 -17.82 10.89 -5.11
C ARG A 129 -18.13 10.70 -6.59
N THR A 130 -19.26 11.23 -7.06
CA THR A 130 -19.65 11.14 -8.47
C THR A 130 -18.63 11.81 -9.38
N LEU A 131 -18.13 13.01 -9.00
CA LEU A 131 -17.06 13.69 -9.74
C LEU A 131 -15.79 12.85 -9.83
N LEU A 132 -15.39 12.18 -8.75
CA LEU A 132 -14.21 11.33 -8.73
C LEU A 132 -14.39 10.11 -9.65
N LEU A 133 -15.49 9.36 -9.48
CA LEU A 133 -15.71 8.08 -10.16
C LEU A 133 -16.09 8.23 -11.63
N ASP A 134 -16.92 9.21 -11.97
CA ASP A 134 -17.50 9.32 -13.31
C ASP A 134 -16.65 10.20 -14.25
N PHE A 135 -15.80 11.07 -13.67
CA PHE A 135 -14.99 12.01 -14.44
C PHE A 135 -13.49 11.86 -14.17
N VAL A 136 -13.03 12.08 -12.94
CA VAL A 136 -11.59 12.14 -12.64
C VAL A 136 -10.88 10.83 -12.97
N LEU A 137 -11.35 9.68 -12.47
CA LEU A 137 -10.70 8.39 -12.70
C LEU A 137 -10.74 7.98 -14.19
N PRO A 138 -11.89 8.06 -14.90
CA PRO A 138 -11.92 7.78 -16.34
C PRO A 138 -11.03 8.71 -17.16
N TRP A 139 -10.91 10.00 -16.78
CA TRP A 139 -10.00 10.93 -17.45
C TRP A 139 -8.54 10.55 -17.23
N ILE A 140 -8.16 10.07 -16.05
CA ILE A 140 -6.81 9.55 -15.78
C ILE A 140 -6.53 8.32 -16.65
N GLU A 141 -7.46 7.37 -16.71
CA GLU A 141 -7.32 6.15 -17.51
C GLU A 141 -7.17 6.46 -19.00
N ARG A 142 -7.95 7.44 -19.51
CA ARG A 142 -7.88 7.91 -20.90
C ARG A 142 -6.75 8.92 -21.16
N LYS A 143 -5.97 9.30 -20.15
CA LYS A 143 -4.89 10.31 -20.22
C LYS A 143 -5.37 11.68 -20.71
N GLU A 144 -6.56 12.09 -20.27
CA GLU A 144 -7.16 13.38 -20.57
C GLU A 144 -6.67 14.47 -19.59
N ASP A 145 -5.40 14.86 -19.73
CA ASP A 145 -4.73 15.76 -18.77
C ASP A 145 -5.37 17.15 -18.68
N ALA A 146 -5.77 17.75 -19.81
CA ALA A 146 -6.29 19.13 -19.80
C ALA A 146 -7.63 19.28 -19.03
N PRO A 147 -8.67 18.45 -19.27
CA PRO A 147 -9.88 18.42 -18.44
C PRO A 147 -9.59 18.15 -16.96
N LEU A 148 -8.70 17.20 -16.68
CA LEU A 148 -8.30 16.84 -15.32
C LEU A 148 -7.67 18.03 -14.57
N GLN A 149 -6.75 18.75 -15.21
CA GLN A 149 -6.12 19.94 -14.62
C GLN A 149 -7.13 21.05 -14.37
N ILE A 150 -8.05 21.32 -15.31
CA ILE A 150 -9.09 22.35 -15.15
C ILE A 150 -9.94 22.06 -13.91
N LEU A 151 -10.38 20.81 -13.75
CA LEU A 151 -11.23 20.43 -12.63
C LEU A 151 -10.45 20.43 -11.31
N LEU A 152 -9.34 19.70 -11.24
CA LEU A 152 -8.58 19.57 -10.00
C LEU A 152 -8.02 20.90 -9.53
N HIS A 153 -7.60 21.81 -10.41
CA HIS A 153 -7.08 23.12 -10.00
C HIS A 153 -8.10 23.92 -9.16
N GLN A 154 -9.39 23.75 -9.43
CA GLN A 154 -10.47 24.53 -8.80
C GLN A 154 -11.12 23.81 -7.60
N PHE A 155 -10.89 22.50 -7.41
CA PHE A 155 -11.51 21.71 -6.32
C PHE A 155 -10.48 21.10 -5.37
N ALA A 156 -10.11 21.83 -4.31
CA ALA A 156 -9.18 21.34 -3.29
C ALA A 156 -9.64 20.02 -2.63
N ALA A 157 -10.93 19.91 -2.29
CA ALA A 157 -11.52 18.71 -1.72
C ALA A 157 -11.38 17.48 -2.65
N LEU A 158 -11.48 17.69 -3.97
CA LEU A 158 -11.32 16.63 -4.96
C LEU A 158 -9.87 16.15 -5.08
N LYS A 159 -8.88 17.03 -4.82
CA LYS A 159 -7.48 16.61 -4.77
C LYS A 159 -7.18 15.74 -3.54
N TRP A 160 -7.72 16.10 -2.36
CA TRP A 160 -7.64 15.25 -1.17
C TRP A 160 -8.28 13.88 -1.41
N ARG A 161 -9.43 13.85 -2.08
CA ARG A 161 -10.10 12.61 -2.52
C ARG A 161 -9.27 11.78 -3.46
N LEU A 162 -8.60 12.41 -4.41
CA LEU A 162 -7.71 11.73 -5.34
C LEU A 162 -6.51 11.12 -4.62
N LEU A 163 -5.90 11.84 -3.67
CA LEU A 163 -4.79 11.31 -2.86
C LEU A 163 -5.24 10.10 -2.04
N ASP A 164 -6.37 10.19 -1.37
CA ASP A 164 -6.98 9.09 -0.63
C ASP A 164 -7.26 7.87 -1.51
N HIS A 165 -7.95 8.07 -2.65
CA HIS A 165 -8.19 7.02 -3.62
C HIS A 165 -6.89 6.39 -4.13
N ALA A 166 -5.90 7.20 -4.52
CA ALA A 166 -4.64 6.70 -5.06
C ALA A 166 -3.80 5.93 -4.04
N LEU A 167 -3.89 6.32 -2.75
CA LEU A 167 -3.33 5.54 -1.66
C LEU A 167 -4.09 4.22 -1.51
N VAL A 168 -5.41 4.22 -1.48
CA VAL A 168 -6.22 2.99 -1.30
C VAL A 168 -6.09 2.01 -2.48
N THR A 169 -6.28 2.45 -3.71
CA THR A 169 -6.46 1.55 -4.86
C THR A 169 -5.19 1.31 -5.64
N THR A 170 -4.12 2.07 -5.35
CA THR A 170 -2.88 2.15 -6.14
C THR A 170 -3.06 2.71 -7.56
N GLN A 171 -4.28 3.04 -7.97
CA GLN A 171 -4.55 3.69 -9.25
C GLN A 171 -4.16 5.17 -9.18
N GLY A 172 -3.53 5.69 -10.23
CA GLY A 172 -3.11 7.09 -10.24
C GLY A 172 -2.01 7.43 -9.23
N GLN A 173 -1.24 6.47 -8.69
CA GLN A 173 -0.15 6.77 -7.74
C GLN A 173 0.89 7.78 -8.27
N HIS A 174 1.09 7.87 -9.58
CA HIS A 174 1.94 8.90 -10.18
C HIS A 174 1.41 10.31 -9.90
N LEU A 175 0.10 10.46 -9.74
CA LEU A 175 -0.59 11.70 -9.38
C LEU A 175 -0.39 12.06 -7.91
N VAL A 176 -0.11 11.09 -7.02
CA VAL A 176 0.27 11.42 -5.64
C VAL A 176 1.49 12.32 -5.62
N ASN A 177 2.47 12.06 -6.50
CA ASN A 177 3.65 12.93 -6.62
C ASN A 177 3.29 14.33 -7.12
N GLN A 178 2.26 14.46 -7.97
CA GLN A 178 1.82 15.74 -8.54
C GLN A 178 0.99 16.56 -7.53
N PHE A 179 0.14 15.89 -6.75
CA PHE A 179 -0.84 16.53 -5.85
C PHE A 179 -0.43 16.51 -4.39
N ALA A 180 0.73 15.95 -4.01
CA ALA A 180 1.23 16.01 -2.65
C ALA A 180 1.29 17.45 -2.09
N HIS A 181 1.44 18.47 -2.93
CA HIS A 181 1.39 19.88 -2.52
C HIS A 181 0.12 20.29 -1.76
N VAL A 182 -0.97 19.54 -1.92
CA VAL A 182 -2.26 19.78 -1.26
C VAL A 182 -2.15 19.62 0.25
N VAL A 183 -1.26 18.73 0.72
CA VAL A 183 -1.07 18.49 2.15
C VAL A 183 -0.54 19.72 2.90
N ARG A 184 -0.03 20.74 2.17
CA ARG A 184 0.41 22.02 2.74
C ARG A 184 -0.72 22.78 3.43
N SER A 185 -1.98 22.55 3.08
CA SER A 185 -3.10 23.20 3.78
C SER A 185 -3.15 22.80 5.26
N LEU A 186 -2.56 21.66 5.65
CA LEU A 186 -2.47 21.24 7.05
C LEU A 186 -1.57 22.14 7.92
N TYR A 187 -0.70 22.96 7.32
CA TYR A 187 0.10 23.92 8.10
C TYR A 187 -0.77 24.95 8.82
N ASP A 188 -1.92 25.28 8.24
CA ASP A 188 -2.81 26.33 8.71
C ASP A 188 -3.99 25.78 9.54
N GLU A 189 -4.04 24.46 9.79
CA GLU A 189 -5.13 23.80 10.52
C GLU A 189 -5.03 24.01 12.04
N PRO A 190 -5.99 24.70 12.68
CA PRO A 190 -5.91 25.06 14.10
C PRO A 190 -6.13 23.89 15.04
N GLU A 191 -6.87 22.84 14.62
CA GLU A 191 -7.29 21.73 15.50
C GLU A 191 -6.32 20.54 15.52
N ILE A 192 -5.19 20.65 14.84
CA ILE A 192 -4.22 19.56 14.63
C ILE A 192 -3.67 18.93 15.92
N ALA A 193 -3.61 19.71 17.00
CA ALA A 193 -3.06 19.25 18.28
C ALA A 193 -3.96 18.22 18.97
N ARG A 194 -5.27 18.33 18.81
CA ARG A 194 -6.25 17.52 19.55
C ARG A 194 -6.17 16.03 19.22
N PRO A 195 -6.14 15.59 17.94
CA PRO A 195 -6.04 14.16 17.59
C PRO A 195 -4.71 13.50 17.99
N LEU A 196 -3.64 14.28 18.20
CA LEU A 196 -2.27 13.77 18.38
C LEU A 196 -1.75 13.89 19.81
N THR A 197 -2.46 14.60 20.69
CA THR A 197 -2.09 14.72 22.11
C THR A 197 -1.88 13.35 22.79
N PRO A 198 -2.73 12.32 22.58
CA PRO A 198 -2.52 11.01 23.18
C PRO A 198 -1.23 10.31 22.74
N TRP A 199 -0.65 10.70 21.59
CA TRP A 199 0.61 10.12 21.11
C TRP A 199 1.77 10.46 22.07
N LEU A 200 1.82 11.68 22.61
CA LEU A 200 2.86 12.06 23.57
C LEU A 200 2.75 11.28 24.89
N GLU A 201 1.54 11.08 25.39
CA GLU A 201 1.30 10.41 26.68
C GLU A 201 1.84 8.97 26.66
N THR A 202 1.68 8.26 25.54
CA THR A 202 2.15 6.87 25.39
C THR A 202 3.67 6.68 25.47
N VAL A 203 4.45 7.76 25.41
CA VAL A 203 5.90 7.72 25.24
C VAL A 203 6.68 8.04 26.53
N SER A 204 5.99 8.37 27.62
CA SER A 204 6.61 8.95 28.83
C SER A 204 7.28 7.94 29.79
N ALA A 205 7.33 6.64 29.47
CA ALA A 205 7.94 5.65 30.37
C ALA A 205 9.47 5.70 30.30
N PRO A 206 10.19 6.00 31.41
CA PRO A 206 11.65 5.94 31.44
C PRO A 206 12.13 4.49 31.29
N ILE A 207 13.22 4.31 30.54
CA ILE A 207 13.84 2.99 30.34
C ILE A 207 14.89 2.77 31.42
N ASP A 208 14.90 1.57 31.99
CA ASP A 208 15.94 1.16 32.93
C ASP A 208 17.27 0.99 32.18
N VAL A 209 18.24 1.83 32.55
CA VAL A 209 19.59 1.83 31.96
C VAL A 209 20.55 0.88 32.69
N HIS A 210 20.19 0.41 33.89
CA HIS A 210 21.08 -0.43 34.71
C HIS A 210 21.53 -1.72 34.03
N PRO A 211 20.66 -2.49 33.33
CA PRO A 211 21.08 -3.71 32.64
C PRO A 211 22.14 -3.45 31.54
N ARG A 212 22.00 -2.33 30.82
CA ARG A 212 22.89 -1.97 29.69
C ARG A 212 24.28 -1.60 30.18
N GLU A 213 24.35 -0.82 31.26
CA GLU A 213 25.62 -0.45 31.90
C GLU A 213 26.32 -1.65 32.53
N TYR A 214 25.55 -2.60 33.09
CA TYR A 214 26.09 -3.86 33.59
C TYR A 214 26.76 -4.69 32.48
N VAL A 215 26.10 -4.84 31.32
CA VAL A 215 26.67 -5.52 30.15
C VAL A 215 27.96 -4.83 29.68
N ARG A 216 27.95 -3.49 29.55
CA ARG A 216 29.12 -2.70 29.17
C ARG A 216 30.32 -2.98 30.08
N LYS A 217 30.10 -2.94 31.40
CA LYS A 217 31.14 -3.18 32.40
C LYS A 217 31.69 -4.61 32.34
N GLN A 218 30.82 -5.62 32.19
CA GLN A 218 31.27 -7.01 32.06
C GLN A 218 32.16 -7.24 30.84
N VAL A 219 31.76 -6.69 29.67
CA VAL A 219 32.55 -6.78 28.44
C VAL A 219 33.90 -6.10 28.63
N GLU A 220 33.94 -4.93 29.27
CA GLU A 220 35.17 -4.22 29.60
C GLU A 220 36.10 -5.04 30.51
N ASP A 221 35.58 -5.58 31.61
CA ASP A 221 36.35 -6.37 32.58
C ASP A 221 36.98 -7.63 31.95
N VAL A 222 36.31 -8.24 30.96
CA VAL A 222 36.82 -9.41 30.24
C VAL A 222 37.90 -9.01 29.23
N LEU A 223 37.65 -7.98 28.42
CA LEU A 223 38.60 -7.51 27.41
C LEU A 223 39.89 -6.98 28.05
N GLN A 224 39.80 -6.29 29.19
CA GLN A 224 40.95 -5.74 29.91
C GLN A 224 41.94 -6.79 30.43
N ARG A 225 41.58 -8.08 30.41
CA ARG A 225 42.50 -9.17 30.75
C ARG A 225 43.58 -9.40 29.68
N VAL A 226 43.30 -9.06 28.43
CA VAL A 226 44.23 -9.20 27.29
C VAL A 226 44.61 -7.84 26.72
N TRP A 227 43.70 -6.87 26.72
CA TRP A 227 43.93 -5.49 26.28
C TRP A 227 43.70 -4.52 27.46
N PRO A 228 44.68 -4.30 28.36
CA PRO A 228 44.50 -3.52 29.59
C PRO A 228 44.07 -2.06 29.38
N ASP A 229 44.39 -1.49 28.22
CA ASP A 229 44.02 -0.14 27.81
C ASP A 229 42.67 -0.08 27.07
N ALA A 230 41.99 -1.22 26.88
CA ALA A 230 40.66 -1.25 26.30
C ALA A 230 39.67 -0.44 27.14
N ARG A 231 38.86 0.36 26.46
CA ARG A 231 37.74 1.10 27.04
C ARG A 231 36.48 0.80 26.27
N VAL A 232 35.39 0.50 26.98
CA VAL A 232 34.11 0.12 26.37
C VAL A 232 33.08 1.19 26.66
N HIS A 233 32.53 1.78 25.60
CA HIS A 233 31.54 2.86 25.69
C HIS A 233 30.21 2.41 25.10
N LEU A 234 29.12 2.72 25.81
CA LEU A 234 27.78 2.67 25.24
C LEU A 234 27.65 3.76 24.17
N PHE A 235 26.95 3.47 23.09
CA PHE A 235 26.57 4.47 22.09
C PHE A 235 25.17 4.21 21.55
N GLY A 236 24.75 5.03 20.58
CA GLY A 236 23.50 4.84 19.85
C GLY A 236 22.26 5.03 20.72
N SER A 237 21.31 4.11 20.58
CA SER A 237 19.98 4.26 21.21
C SER A 237 20.04 4.21 22.74
N SER A 238 21.05 3.54 23.31
CA SER A 238 21.26 3.39 24.76
C SER A 238 21.61 4.71 25.45
N VAL A 239 22.43 5.56 24.83
CA VAL A 239 22.85 6.86 25.42
C VAL A 239 21.94 8.01 25.01
N THR A 240 21.39 7.97 23.80
CA THR A 240 20.44 9.01 23.33
C THR A 240 19.07 8.93 24.01
N GLY A 241 18.79 7.85 24.74
CA GLY A 241 17.52 7.63 25.42
C GLY A 241 16.35 7.40 24.45
N LEU A 242 16.65 6.96 23.22
CA LEU A 242 15.69 6.62 22.18
C LEU A 242 15.42 5.11 22.07
N CYS A 243 16.13 4.27 22.85
CA CYS A 243 15.93 2.82 22.86
C CYS A 243 14.50 2.43 23.26
N ALA A 244 14.15 1.17 23.08
CA ALA A 244 13.03 0.49 23.74
C ALA A 244 13.64 -0.55 24.71
N PRO A 245 12.86 -1.13 25.66
CA PRO A 245 13.40 -2.08 26.63
C PRO A 245 14.16 -3.26 25.99
N ASP A 246 13.69 -3.74 24.84
CA ASP A 246 14.21 -4.85 24.06
C ASP A 246 15.22 -4.45 22.97
N SER A 247 15.60 -3.17 22.86
CA SER A 247 16.55 -2.72 21.83
C SER A 247 17.98 -3.18 22.10
N ASP A 248 18.74 -3.41 21.03
CA ASP A 248 20.15 -3.80 21.05
C ASP A 248 21.01 -2.87 21.94
N VAL A 249 22.06 -3.44 22.52
CA VAL A 249 23.10 -2.73 23.27
C VAL A 249 24.31 -2.54 22.36
N ASP A 250 24.44 -1.32 21.85
CA ASP A 250 25.56 -0.92 21.00
C ASP A 250 26.79 -0.53 21.85
N LEU A 251 27.91 -1.24 21.67
CA LEU A 251 29.18 -1.03 22.36
C LEU A 251 30.31 -0.66 21.38
N CYS A 252 31.06 0.39 21.70
CA CYS A 252 32.28 0.74 21.01
C CYS A 252 33.47 0.45 21.93
N VAL A 253 34.31 -0.49 21.53
CA VAL A 253 35.57 -0.80 22.19
C VAL A 253 36.65 0.05 21.56
N LEU A 254 37.45 0.69 22.38
CA LEU A 254 38.58 1.49 21.95
C LEU A 254 39.84 0.88 22.51
N VAL A 255 40.82 0.67 21.63
CA VAL A 255 42.09 0.07 22.00
C VAL A 255 43.21 0.98 21.49
N PRO A 256 43.67 1.93 22.31
CA PRO A 256 44.76 2.83 21.94
C PRO A 256 46.03 2.09 21.47
N SER A 257 46.32 0.93 22.06
CA SER A 257 47.46 0.07 21.72
C SER A 257 47.33 -0.68 20.39
N ALA A 258 46.12 -0.75 19.81
CA ALA A 258 45.84 -1.41 18.53
C ALA A 258 44.98 -0.51 17.62
N PRO A 259 45.53 0.61 17.11
CA PRO A 259 44.81 1.55 16.24
C PRO A 259 44.73 1.02 14.80
N GLY A 260 44.06 -0.11 14.59
CA GLY A 260 43.88 -0.69 13.26
C GLY A 260 42.83 0.07 12.42
N ARG A 261 43.10 0.32 11.13
CA ARG A 261 42.09 0.74 10.12
C ARG A 261 41.55 -0.47 9.37
N PHE A 262 40.22 -0.58 9.25
CA PHE A 262 39.42 -1.55 8.46
C PHE A 262 39.92 -3.01 8.38
N ALA A 263 41.01 -3.33 7.70
CA ALA A 263 41.52 -4.70 7.56
C ALA A 263 42.04 -5.30 8.88
N ASP A 264 42.79 -4.53 9.67
CA ASP A 264 43.28 -4.96 10.99
C ASP A 264 42.14 -5.06 12.02
N SER A 265 41.04 -4.33 11.78
CA SER A 265 39.87 -4.34 12.67
C SER A 265 39.09 -5.65 12.60
N VAL A 266 39.13 -6.37 11.47
CA VAL A 266 38.48 -7.70 11.37
C VAL A 266 39.24 -8.74 12.17
N ALA A 267 40.57 -8.77 12.07
CA ALA A 267 41.41 -9.68 12.84
C ALA A 267 41.25 -9.42 14.35
N LEU A 268 41.34 -8.15 14.76
CA LEU A 268 41.12 -7.75 16.14
C LEU A 268 39.72 -8.11 16.64
N ALA A 269 38.68 -7.96 15.81
CA ALA A 269 37.32 -8.39 16.15
C ALA A 269 37.20 -9.91 16.34
N VAL A 270 37.91 -10.70 15.55
CA VAL A 270 37.96 -12.17 15.70
C VAL A 270 38.67 -12.53 17.00
N ASP A 271 39.85 -11.97 17.25
CA ASP A 271 40.63 -12.24 18.47
C ASP A 271 39.82 -11.86 19.73
N MET A 272 39.16 -10.69 19.70
CA MET A 272 38.29 -10.25 20.79
C MET A 272 37.06 -11.14 20.96
N HIS A 273 36.44 -11.61 19.87
CA HIS A 273 35.29 -12.52 19.94
C HIS A 273 35.69 -13.87 20.53
N GLU A 274 36.82 -14.43 20.12
CA GLU A 274 37.36 -15.68 20.69
C GLU A 274 37.61 -15.52 22.19
N HIS A 275 38.26 -14.43 22.61
CA HIS A 275 38.51 -14.15 24.02
C HIS A 275 37.23 -13.94 24.82
N LEU A 276 36.29 -13.14 24.31
CA LEU A 276 34.98 -12.93 24.95
C LEU A 276 34.22 -14.25 25.12
N SER A 277 34.27 -15.13 24.12
CA SER A 277 33.58 -16.43 24.15
C SER A 277 34.08 -17.37 25.24
N LEU A 278 35.31 -17.19 25.73
CA LEU A 278 35.86 -17.98 26.85
C LEU A 278 35.24 -17.63 28.21
N TYR A 279 34.83 -16.37 28.40
CA TYR A 279 34.34 -15.86 29.69
C TYR A 279 32.85 -15.53 29.68
N LEU A 280 32.29 -15.20 28.52
CA LEU A 280 30.90 -14.82 28.29
C LEU A 280 30.30 -15.70 27.18
N PRO A 281 30.11 -17.01 27.45
CA PRO A 281 29.61 -17.92 26.43
C PRO A 281 28.18 -17.54 26.02
N SER A 282 28.02 -17.17 24.75
CA SER A 282 26.74 -16.85 24.12
C SER A 282 26.50 -17.78 22.95
N PRO A 283 25.44 -18.61 22.98
CA PRO A 283 25.00 -19.38 21.82
C PRO A 283 24.82 -18.44 20.62
N HIS A 284 25.27 -18.87 19.44
CA HIS A 284 25.17 -18.12 18.18
C HIS A 284 25.93 -16.78 18.11
N SER A 285 26.85 -16.49 19.03
CA SER A 285 27.74 -15.32 18.89
C SER A 285 28.63 -15.43 17.65
N MET A 286 28.85 -14.32 16.96
CA MET A 286 29.58 -14.31 15.69
C MET A 286 30.22 -12.97 15.39
N VAL A 287 31.22 -12.99 14.50
CA VAL A 287 31.81 -11.76 13.93
C VAL A 287 31.26 -11.54 12.52
N VAL A 288 30.64 -10.39 12.29
CA VAL A 288 30.17 -9.96 10.98
C VAL A 288 31.32 -9.28 10.24
N LYS A 289 32.07 -10.05 9.43
CA LYS A 289 33.33 -9.63 8.81
C LYS A 289 33.17 -8.73 7.57
N ASN A 290 32.09 -8.92 6.81
CA ASN A 290 31.91 -8.30 5.49
C ASN A 290 31.14 -6.97 5.50
N ALA A 291 30.87 -6.41 6.69
CA ALA A 291 30.26 -5.09 6.83
C ALA A 291 31.32 -3.99 6.72
N ARG A 292 30.91 -2.74 6.40
CA ARG A 292 31.82 -1.57 6.38
C ARG A 292 32.58 -1.41 7.71
N ILE A 293 31.90 -1.66 8.81
CA ILE A 293 32.47 -1.69 10.16
C ILE A 293 32.22 -3.12 10.66
N PRO A 294 33.28 -3.91 10.94
CA PRO A 294 33.12 -5.23 11.54
C PRO A 294 32.46 -5.13 12.91
N VAL A 295 31.51 -6.03 13.18
CA VAL A 295 30.74 -6.05 14.45
C VAL A 295 30.73 -7.46 15.02
N ILE A 296 31.01 -7.59 16.32
CA ILE A 296 30.79 -8.81 17.09
C ILE A 296 29.36 -8.79 17.60
N LYS A 297 28.56 -9.81 17.27
CA LYS A 297 27.18 -9.98 17.73
C LYS A 297 27.15 -11.07 18.80
N MET A 298 26.51 -10.79 19.93
CA MET A 298 26.31 -11.75 21.02
C MET A 298 25.04 -11.45 21.82
N HIS A 299 24.57 -12.41 22.61
CA HIS A 299 23.39 -12.29 23.45
C HIS A 299 23.78 -12.44 24.92
N LEU A 300 23.57 -11.40 25.73
CA LEU A 300 23.98 -11.36 27.14
C LEU A 300 22.84 -10.81 28.00
N HIS A 301 22.53 -11.50 29.11
CA HIS A 301 21.51 -11.07 30.08
C HIS A 301 20.14 -10.75 29.47
N GLY A 302 19.73 -11.48 28.42
CA GLY A 302 18.47 -11.25 27.73
C GLY A 302 18.50 -10.10 26.72
N LEU A 303 19.67 -9.54 26.43
CA LEU A 303 19.86 -8.43 25.49
C LEU A 303 20.78 -8.83 24.33
N ASP A 304 20.44 -8.39 23.13
CA ASP A 304 21.32 -8.47 21.97
C ASP A 304 22.39 -7.36 22.05
N VAL A 305 23.64 -7.71 21.83
CA VAL A 305 24.81 -6.85 22.00
C VAL A 305 25.62 -6.81 20.71
N ASP A 306 25.79 -5.59 20.18
CA ASP A 306 26.58 -5.29 18.98
C ASP A 306 27.86 -4.55 19.40
N ILE A 307 29.03 -5.15 19.20
CA ILE A 307 30.33 -4.59 19.59
C ILE A 307 31.13 -4.23 18.35
N CYS A 308 31.46 -2.94 18.20
CA CYS A 308 32.38 -2.44 17.18
C CYS A 308 33.69 -1.96 17.81
N ILE A 309 34.77 -1.94 17.04
CA ILE A 309 36.11 -1.62 17.53
C ILE A 309 36.63 -0.37 16.84
N ASN A 310 37.16 0.58 17.62
CA ASN A 310 37.74 1.85 17.17
C ASN A 310 36.82 2.71 16.30
N ASN A 311 35.49 2.54 16.42
CA ASN A 311 34.49 3.31 15.68
C ASN A 311 34.12 4.60 16.42
N THR A 312 35.07 5.53 16.51
CA THR A 312 34.90 6.82 17.20
C THR A 312 33.79 7.68 16.62
N ALA A 313 33.52 7.60 15.31
CA ALA A 313 32.44 8.35 14.64
C ALA A 313 31.07 8.04 15.26
N ALA A 314 30.83 6.81 15.70
CA ALA A 314 29.59 6.44 16.39
C ALA A 314 29.42 7.11 17.76
N LEU A 315 30.53 7.37 18.46
CA LEU A 315 30.53 8.12 19.73
C LEU A 315 30.17 9.59 19.48
N TRP A 316 30.84 10.24 18.52
CA TRP A 316 30.54 11.62 18.12
C TRP A 316 29.08 11.81 17.68
N ASN A 317 28.57 10.92 16.82
CA ASN A 317 27.19 10.94 16.37
C ASN A 317 26.19 10.85 17.53
N SER A 318 26.49 9.99 18.52
CA SER A 318 25.63 9.81 19.69
C SER A 318 25.65 11.03 20.60
N GLN A 319 26.85 11.59 20.87
CA GLN A 319 26.99 12.77 21.73
C GLN A 319 26.40 14.03 21.09
N LEU A 320 26.45 14.18 19.77
CA LEU A 320 25.80 15.29 19.08
C LEU A 320 24.29 15.28 19.34
N LEU A 321 23.65 14.11 19.23
CA LEU A 321 22.22 13.96 19.52
C LEU A 321 21.90 14.20 21.00
N VAL A 322 22.74 13.71 21.93
CA VAL A 322 22.58 13.97 23.37
C VAL A 322 22.64 15.47 23.67
N ALA A 323 23.66 16.16 23.15
CA ALA A 323 23.82 17.61 23.32
C ALA A 323 22.61 18.37 22.77
N LEU A 324 22.10 18.00 21.59
CA LEU A 324 20.88 18.58 21.03
C LEU A 324 19.64 18.31 21.89
N PHE A 325 19.49 17.12 22.47
CA PHE A 325 18.35 16.81 23.35
C PHE A 325 18.40 17.56 24.68
N ILE A 326 19.60 17.80 25.21
CA ILE A 326 19.81 18.63 26.40
C ILE A 326 19.47 20.09 26.09
N ALA A 327 19.98 20.63 24.98
CA ALA A 327 19.73 22.01 24.58
C ALA A 327 18.26 22.26 24.17
N TYR A 328 17.57 21.25 23.63
CA TYR A 328 16.21 21.36 23.12
C TYR A 328 15.30 20.22 23.65
N PRO A 329 14.75 20.35 24.87
CA PRO A 329 14.05 19.25 25.55
C PRO A 329 12.85 18.65 24.80
N ALA A 330 12.18 19.45 23.95
CA ALA A 330 11.05 19.00 23.14
C ALA A 330 11.45 18.14 21.93
N LEU A 331 12.74 18.10 21.58
CA LEU A 331 13.25 17.31 20.46
C LEU A 331 13.18 15.80 20.73
N ARG A 332 13.55 15.36 21.94
CA ARG A 332 13.51 13.93 22.31
C ARG A 332 12.11 13.31 22.21
N PRO A 333 11.04 13.85 22.84
CA PRO A 333 9.70 13.26 22.73
C PRO A 333 9.18 13.23 21.29
N LEU A 334 9.49 14.26 20.50
CA LEU A 334 9.17 14.31 19.07
C LEU A 334 9.89 13.19 18.28
N CYS A 335 11.18 13.01 18.52
CA CYS A 335 11.97 11.93 17.94
C CYS A 335 11.42 10.55 18.29
N VAL A 336 11.06 10.31 19.56
CA VAL A 336 10.50 9.01 19.97
C VAL A 336 9.14 8.76 19.31
N CYS A 337 8.26 9.77 19.25
CA CYS A 337 6.97 9.65 18.56
C CYS A 337 7.18 9.27 17.09
N LEU A 338 7.88 10.10 16.32
CA LEU A 338 8.11 9.87 14.89
C LEU A 338 8.88 8.58 14.60
N ARG A 339 9.85 8.21 15.44
CA ARG A 339 10.56 6.93 15.33
C ARG A 339 9.64 5.75 15.59
N SER A 340 8.75 5.84 16.59
CA SER A 340 7.75 4.80 16.86
C SER A 340 6.81 4.61 15.69
N TRP A 341 6.33 5.71 15.08
CA TRP A 341 5.57 5.64 13.82
C TRP A 341 6.38 4.97 12.72
N ALA A 342 7.59 5.44 12.44
CA ALA A 342 8.42 4.88 11.37
C ALA A 342 8.76 3.40 11.57
N ALA A 343 9.03 2.98 12.82
CA ALA A 343 9.28 1.59 13.18
C ALA A 343 8.05 0.72 12.93
N ARG A 344 6.87 1.14 13.43
CA ARG A 344 5.62 0.43 13.19
C ARG A 344 5.32 0.37 11.70
N ARG A 345 5.59 1.45 10.96
CA ARG A 345 5.44 1.50 9.50
C ARG A 345 6.57 0.81 8.73
N SER A 346 7.44 0.03 9.38
CA SER A 346 8.53 -0.72 8.71
C SER A 346 9.37 0.17 7.76
N LEU A 347 9.57 1.43 8.15
CA LEU A 347 10.38 2.42 7.42
C LEU A 347 11.83 2.45 7.92
N LEU A 348 12.07 1.81 9.05
CA LEU A 348 13.38 1.67 9.66
C LEU A 348 13.96 0.29 9.37
N LYS A 349 15.28 0.22 9.29
CA LYS A 349 16.03 -1.02 9.10
C LYS A 349 15.67 -2.03 10.19
N SER A 350 15.37 -3.26 9.77
CA SER A 350 15.08 -4.41 10.63
C SER A 350 15.64 -5.68 10.00
N SER A 351 15.59 -6.81 10.71
CA SER A 351 15.97 -8.13 10.16
C SER A 351 15.17 -8.53 8.91
N THR A 352 13.95 -8.00 8.76
CA THR A 352 13.04 -8.26 7.62
C THR A 352 13.07 -7.18 6.54
N CYS A 353 13.73 -6.04 6.78
CA CYS A 353 13.73 -4.89 5.88
C CYS A 353 15.15 -4.33 5.68
N SER A 354 15.86 -4.86 4.68
CA SER A 354 17.26 -4.52 4.39
C SER A 354 17.45 -3.16 3.70
N HIS A 355 16.44 -2.69 2.95
CA HIS A 355 16.49 -1.45 2.18
C HIS A 355 15.70 -0.31 2.85
N SER A 356 16.02 0.00 4.10
CA SER A 356 15.33 1.03 4.91
C SER A 356 16.31 1.97 5.58
N LEU A 357 15.84 3.13 6.04
CA LEU A 357 16.67 4.06 6.79
C LEU A 357 17.11 3.42 8.12
N SER A 358 18.33 3.68 8.56
CA SER A 358 18.66 3.38 9.95
C SER A 358 17.82 4.25 10.89
N PRO A 359 17.50 3.79 12.11
CA PRO A 359 16.86 4.63 13.12
C PRO A 359 17.59 5.96 13.33
N TYR A 360 18.93 5.93 13.28
CA TYR A 360 19.78 7.11 13.33
C TYR A 360 19.53 8.08 12.16
N ALA A 361 19.57 7.58 10.92
CA ALA A 361 19.33 8.41 9.74
C ALA A 361 17.94 9.07 9.76
N PHE A 362 16.93 8.36 10.27
CA PHE A 362 15.59 8.91 10.42
C PHE A 362 15.54 10.04 11.47
N VAL A 363 16.27 9.93 12.58
CA VAL A 363 16.41 11.02 13.57
C VAL A 363 17.08 12.25 12.95
N LEU A 364 18.11 12.07 12.12
CA LEU A 364 18.74 13.19 11.43
C LEU A 364 17.79 13.92 10.47
N LEU A 365 16.85 13.22 9.82
CA LEU A 365 15.79 13.88 9.04
C LEU A 365 14.92 14.79 9.91
N ILE A 366 14.58 14.34 11.13
CA ILE A 366 13.80 15.15 12.07
C ILE A 366 14.59 16.41 12.47
N VAL A 367 15.87 16.24 12.81
CA VAL A 367 16.75 17.37 13.18
C VAL A 367 16.90 18.35 12.01
N TYR A 368 17.23 17.86 10.82
CA TYR A 368 17.37 18.67 9.61
C TYR A 368 16.10 19.49 9.31
N TRP A 369 14.93 18.84 9.35
CA TRP A 369 13.67 19.53 9.14
C TRP A 369 13.46 20.66 10.15
N LEU A 370 13.74 20.43 11.44
CA LEU A 370 13.63 21.48 12.46
C LEU A 370 14.65 22.61 12.25
N GLN A 371 15.86 22.32 11.77
CA GLN A 371 16.85 23.33 11.40
C GLN A 371 16.35 24.21 10.24
N VAL A 372 15.83 23.59 9.17
CA VAL A 372 15.24 24.30 8.02
C VAL A 372 14.03 25.14 8.46
N ARG A 373 13.25 24.68 9.43
CA ARG A 373 12.11 25.44 9.99
C ARG A 373 12.50 26.50 11.01
N GLY A 374 13.79 26.60 11.34
CA GLY A 374 14.37 27.59 12.22
C GLY A 374 14.16 27.33 13.71
N TYR A 375 13.85 26.08 14.10
CA TYR A 375 13.71 25.65 15.50
C TYR A 375 15.04 25.18 16.12
N LEU A 376 15.99 24.77 15.29
CA LEU A 376 17.32 24.31 15.69
C LEU A 376 18.40 25.03 14.88
N PRO A 377 19.61 25.20 15.42
CA PRO A 377 20.76 25.74 14.71
C PRO A 377 21.39 24.68 13.79
N PHE A 378 22.02 25.11 12.69
CA PHE A 378 22.94 24.27 11.92
C PHE A 378 24.30 24.22 12.63
N VAL A 379 24.86 23.02 12.79
CA VAL A 379 26.06 22.78 13.62
C VAL A 379 27.07 21.97 12.82
N ASP A 380 28.25 22.54 12.57
CA ASP A 380 29.35 21.87 11.86
C ASP A 380 30.32 21.27 12.89
N VAL A 381 30.18 19.96 13.12
CA VAL A 381 31.09 19.14 13.94
C VAL A 381 31.86 18.14 13.07
N SER A 382 32.01 18.44 11.78
CA SER A 382 32.72 17.56 10.86
C SER A 382 34.17 17.35 11.32
N PHE A 383 34.63 16.10 11.20
CA PHE A 383 35.94 15.70 11.72
C PHE A 383 36.82 15.07 10.64
N ASP A 384 38.13 15.27 10.77
CA ASP A 384 39.19 14.73 9.92
C ASP A 384 39.70 13.38 10.48
N ASP A 385 40.10 12.48 9.58
CA ASP A 385 40.60 11.11 9.80
C ASP A 385 41.72 10.91 10.85
N SER A 386 42.24 11.97 11.46
CA SER A 386 43.35 11.98 12.41
C SER A 386 43.01 11.58 13.85
N LEU A 387 41.74 11.43 14.24
CA LEU A 387 41.31 11.05 15.62
C LEU A 387 42.09 11.78 16.74
N SER A 388 42.48 13.03 16.50
CA SER A 388 43.38 13.79 17.39
C SER A 388 42.68 14.39 18.60
N VAL A 389 41.35 14.38 18.63
CA VAL A 389 40.54 14.80 19.79
C VAL A 389 40.32 13.59 20.69
N PRO A 390 40.88 13.58 21.91
CA PRO A 390 40.59 12.54 22.90
C PRO A 390 39.09 12.52 23.17
N ILE A 391 38.52 11.34 23.38
CA ILE A 391 37.08 11.18 23.65
C ILE A 391 36.58 12.03 24.80
N ALA A 392 37.45 12.29 25.79
CA ALA A 392 37.18 13.18 26.90
C ALA A 392 36.84 14.64 26.49
N ARG A 393 37.08 15.03 25.24
CA ARG A 393 36.83 16.38 24.70
C ARG A 393 35.74 16.44 23.64
N ILE A 394 35.06 15.32 23.36
CA ILE A 394 33.94 15.29 22.39
C ILE A 394 32.84 16.24 22.83
N ASP A 395 32.44 16.17 24.10
CA ASP A 395 31.36 16.99 24.64
C ASP A 395 31.72 18.48 24.60
N ASP A 396 32.96 18.84 24.96
CA ASP A 396 33.47 20.23 24.88
C ASP A 396 33.45 20.76 23.45
N ALA A 397 33.89 19.94 22.47
CA ALA A 397 33.92 20.34 21.07
C ALA A 397 32.52 20.56 20.50
N ILE A 398 31.57 19.69 20.83
CA ILE A 398 30.17 19.83 20.42
C ILE A 398 29.52 21.04 21.10
N ALA A 399 29.78 21.26 22.39
CA ALA A 399 29.29 22.43 23.12
C ALA A 399 29.80 23.73 22.49
N SER A 400 31.11 23.81 22.20
CA SER A 400 31.71 24.96 21.50
C SER A 400 31.06 25.20 20.14
N ALA A 401 30.85 24.14 19.35
CA ALA A 401 30.20 24.26 18.04
C ALA A 401 28.73 24.72 18.13
N LEU A 402 28.02 24.31 19.18
CA LEU A 402 26.65 24.77 19.46
C LEU A 402 26.61 26.25 19.86
N ASP A 403 27.57 26.69 20.69
CA ASP A 403 27.68 28.08 21.13
C ASP A 403 28.06 29.03 19.98
N GLU A 404 28.87 28.56 19.03
CA GLU A 404 29.25 29.30 17.82
C GLU A 404 28.14 29.33 16.75
N ALA A 405 27.16 28.43 16.82
CA ALA A 405 26.13 28.31 15.81
C ALA A 405 25.14 29.48 15.84
N LEU A 406 24.59 29.82 14.67
CA LEU A 406 23.56 30.86 14.58
C LEU A 406 22.32 30.48 15.39
N PRO A 407 21.81 31.35 16.27
CA PRO A 407 20.69 31.03 17.14
C PRO A 407 19.42 30.75 16.32
N PRO A 408 18.56 29.83 16.77
CA PRO A 408 17.33 29.50 16.06
C PRO A 408 16.36 30.69 16.05
N SER A 409 15.67 30.89 14.93
CA SER A 409 14.66 31.94 14.77
C SER A 409 13.35 31.69 15.53
N LYS A 410 13.12 30.45 16.00
CA LYS A 410 11.91 30.01 16.70
C LYS A 410 12.28 29.18 17.92
N THR A 411 11.46 29.30 18.96
CA THR A 411 11.60 28.47 20.17
C THR A 411 10.92 27.12 19.97
N LEU A 412 11.62 26.03 20.28
CA LEU A 412 11.07 24.68 20.25
C LEU A 412 10.49 24.30 21.63
N ALA A 413 9.19 24.51 21.81
CA ALA A 413 8.47 24.19 23.04
C ALA A 413 7.74 22.84 22.98
N THR A 414 7.61 22.15 24.12
CA THR A 414 6.94 20.84 24.21
C THR A 414 5.47 20.91 23.79
N THR A 415 4.79 22.03 24.06
CA THR A 415 3.39 22.27 23.65
C THR A 415 3.19 22.29 22.13
N ALA A 416 4.26 22.54 21.35
CA ALA A 416 4.20 22.55 19.89
C ALA A 416 4.34 21.16 19.27
N VAL A 417 4.77 20.14 20.03
CA VAL A 417 5.07 18.80 19.51
C VAL A 417 3.88 18.19 18.73
N PRO A 418 2.61 18.25 19.21
CA PRO A 418 1.47 17.73 18.44
C PRO A 418 1.36 18.31 17.02
N SER A 419 1.46 19.62 16.87
CA SER A 419 1.44 20.29 15.56
C SER A 419 2.69 19.99 14.74
N LEU A 420 3.84 19.88 15.40
CA LEU A 420 5.12 19.53 14.76
C LEU A 420 5.12 18.13 14.15
N LEU A 421 4.42 17.16 14.75
CA LEU A 421 4.30 15.80 14.20
C LEU A 421 3.73 15.81 12.77
N VAL A 422 2.69 16.62 12.52
CA VAL A 422 2.10 16.72 11.17
C VAL A 422 2.95 17.58 10.26
N ASN A 423 3.50 18.68 10.78
CA ASN A 423 4.35 19.56 9.99
C ASN A 423 5.59 18.85 9.42
N PHE A 424 6.09 17.83 10.13
CA PHE A 424 7.12 16.91 9.66
C PHE A 424 6.65 16.08 8.45
N PHE A 425 5.46 15.45 8.55
CA PHE A 425 4.89 14.69 7.44
C PHE A 425 4.66 15.57 6.20
N VAL A 426 4.10 16.76 6.40
CA VAL A 426 3.84 17.71 5.31
C VAL A 426 5.15 18.14 4.64
N PHE A 427 6.20 18.38 5.42
CA PHE A 427 7.48 18.81 4.89
C PHE A 427 8.10 17.77 3.96
N TYR A 428 8.17 16.50 4.38
CA TYR A 428 8.75 15.46 3.54
C TYR A 428 7.80 14.94 2.45
N ALA A 429 6.49 15.16 2.58
CA ALA A 429 5.52 14.88 1.51
C ALA A 429 5.64 15.89 0.35
N ALA A 430 5.75 17.17 0.67
CA ALA A 430 5.54 18.27 -0.28
C ALA A 430 6.67 19.29 -0.41
N ASP A 431 7.43 19.58 0.63
CA ASP A 431 8.36 20.72 0.66
C ASP A 431 9.81 20.33 0.36
N PHE A 432 10.26 19.18 0.87
CA PHE A 432 11.63 18.72 0.63
C PHE A 432 11.81 18.23 -0.81
N ALA A 433 12.64 18.93 -1.60
CA ALA A 433 12.87 18.59 -2.99
C ALA A 433 13.89 17.45 -3.11
N ASN A 434 13.44 16.21 -2.92
CA ASN A 434 14.24 14.99 -3.07
C ASN A 434 15.05 14.92 -4.37
N ASN A 435 14.65 15.62 -5.44
CA ASN A 435 15.37 15.60 -6.70
C ASN A 435 16.66 16.44 -6.67
N THR A 436 16.69 17.51 -5.88
CA THR A 436 17.72 18.55 -5.94
C THR A 436 18.46 18.74 -4.63
N ASP A 437 17.83 18.49 -3.49
CA ASP A 437 18.34 18.94 -2.20
C ASP A 437 19.15 17.86 -1.48
N ILE A 438 20.12 18.29 -0.67
CA ILE A 438 20.88 17.46 0.26
C ILE A 438 20.51 17.88 1.68
N ALA A 439 20.05 16.92 2.48
CA ALA A 439 19.86 17.12 3.91
C ALA A 439 21.23 17.06 4.62
N SER A 440 21.63 18.15 5.28
CA SER A 440 22.86 18.24 6.06
C SER A 440 22.58 19.00 7.34
N LEU A 441 23.07 18.48 8.47
CA LEU A 441 22.95 19.15 9.77
C LEU A 441 23.92 20.31 9.94
N ARG A 442 24.94 20.39 9.06
CA ARG A 442 26.03 21.36 9.14
C ARG A 442 25.70 22.64 8.41
N ARG A 443 24.98 22.53 7.28
CA ARG A 443 24.75 23.65 6.36
C ARG A 443 23.36 23.59 5.74
N CYS A 444 22.75 24.76 5.57
CA CYS A 444 21.50 24.89 4.83
C CYS A 444 21.72 24.93 3.31
N ALA A 445 20.65 24.68 2.54
CA ALA A 445 20.59 24.92 1.10
C ALA A 445 21.68 24.22 0.26
N LEU A 446 22.08 23.02 0.65
CA LEU A 446 22.96 22.18 -0.17
C LEU A 446 22.17 21.54 -1.32
N HIS A 447 22.75 21.56 -2.52
CA HIS A 447 22.15 20.98 -3.72
C HIS A 447 23.04 19.91 -4.34
N LYS A 448 22.40 18.92 -4.95
CA LYS A 448 23.07 17.83 -5.64
C LYS A 448 23.74 18.32 -6.91
N PRO A 449 24.93 17.78 -7.25
CA PRO A 449 25.59 18.10 -8.51
C PRO A 449 24.75 17.74 -9.75
N LYS A 450 23.97 16.66 -9.64
CA LYS A 450 23.04 16.21 -10.68
C LYS A 450 21.70 15.85 -10.04
N PRO A 451 20.57 16.35 -10.58
CA PRO A 451 19.26 15.99 -10.09
C PRO A 451 19.04 14.48 -10.19
N ASN A 452 18.63 13.88 -9.08
CA ASN A 452 18.20 12.49 -9.02
C ASN A 452 17.14 12.35 -7.93
N GLY A 453 16.12 11.53 -8.15
CA GLY A 453 15.00 11.39 -7.21
C GLY A 453 15.34 10.73 -5.87
N THR A 454 16.62 10.48 -5.58
CA THR A 454 17.06 9.72 -4.41
C THR A 454 17.34 10.56 -3.19
N LEU A 455 16.83 10.20 -2.01
CA LEU A 455 17.16 10.91 -0.77
C LEU A 455 18.68 10.98 -0.58
N HIS A 456 19.20 12.18 -0.31
CA HIS A 456 20.59 12.38 0.08
C HIS A 456 20.60 13.01 1.48
N LEU A 457 21.17 12.29 2.43
CA LEU A 457 21.34 12.71 3.81
C LEU A 457 22.81 12.56 4.18
N GLU A 458 23.50 13.69 4.39
CA GLU A 458 24.90 13.76 4.82
C GLU A 458 25.00 13.34 6.30
N ASP A 459 25.98 12.49 6.63
CA ASP A 459 26.37 12.24 8.02
C ASP A 459 27.13 13.46 8.57
N PRO A 460 26.78 13.99 9.76
CA PRO A 460 27.37 15.21 10.30
C PRO A 460 28.85 15.06 10.69
N ILE A 461 29.33 13.84 10.91
CA ILE A 461 30.71 13.55 11.31
C ILE A 461 31.49 13.03 10.09
N GLU A 462 30.97 12.02 9.41
CA GLU A 462 31.57 11.43 8.19
C GLU A 462 31.01 12.09 6.92
N VAL A 463 31.44 13.31 6.60
CA VAL A 463 30.78 14.16 5.57
C VAL A 463 30.67 13.57 4.16
N ASP A 464 31.54 12.64 3.78
CA ASP A 464 31.46 11.94 2.49
C ASP A 464 30.39 10.82 2.47
N ARG A 465 29.78 10.52 3.62
CA ARG A 465 28.82 9.43 3.80
C ARG A 465 27.39 9.93 3.57
N ASN A 466 26.77 9.42 2.51
CA ASN A 466 25.33 9.57 2.27
C ASN A 466 24.53 8.42 2.91
N LEU A 467 23.81 8.72 3.99
CA LEU A 467 22.92 7.80 4.71
C LEU A 467 21.63 7.47 3.92
N GLY A 468 21.30 8.20 2.86
CA GLY A 468 20.19 7.88 1.97
C GLY A 468 20.45 6.68 1.05
N THR A 469 21.70 6.23 0.92
CA THR A 469 22.12 5.10 0.06
C THR A 469 21.51 3.76 0.47
N TYR A 470 21.04 3.62 1.72
CA TYR A 470 20.34 2.41 2.18
C TYR A 470 18.97 2.22 1.51
N LEU A 471 18.37 3.28 0.98
CA LEU A 471 17.07 3.19 0.33
C LEU A 471 17.21 2.90 -1.17
N ASN A 472 16.59 1.81 -1.62
CA ASN A 472 16.37 1.58 -3.05
C ASN A 472 15.20 2.46 -3.56
N LYS A 473 14.98 2.51 -4.89
CA LYS A 473 13.89 3.32 -5.50
C LYS A 473 12.52 3.06 -4.89
N LEU A 474 12.23 1.81 -4.56
CA LEU A 474 10.95 1.37 -4.03
C LEU A 474 10.77 1.86 -2.58
N SER A 475 11.79 1.71 -1.75
CA SER A 475 11.81 2.19 -0.36
C SER A 475 11.80 3.71 -0.25
N GLN A 476 12.43 4.43 -1.18
CA GLN A 476 12.35 5.90 -1.22
C GLN A 476 10.94 6.38 -1.53
N ARG A 477 10.31 5.77 -2.53
CA ARG A 477 8.90 6.02 -2.81
C ARG A 477 8.06 5.71 -1.56
N THR A 478 8.46 4.68 -0.81
CA THR A 478 7.73 4.12 0.35
C THR A 478 7.65 5.11 1.47
N LEU A 479 8.82 5.59 1.84
CA LEU A 479 8.98 6.66 2.79
C LEU A 479 8.10 7.86 2.42
N ARG A 480 8.09 8.26 1.15
CA ARG A 480 7.29 9.40 0.68
C ARG A 480 5.77 9.16 0.75
N LEU A 481 5.26 8.02 0.29
CA LEU A 481 3.80 7.78 0.36
C LEU A 481 3.31 7.59 1.79
N GLU A 482 4.14 7.09 2.71
CA GLU A 482 3.79 7.05 4.13
C GLU A 482 3.67 8.46 4.73
N PHE A 483 4.51 9.42 4.31
CA PHE A 483 4.32 10.83 4.69
C PHE A 483 3.00 11.40 4.16
N VAL A 484 2.64 11.12 2.90
CA VAL A 484 1.36 11.58 2.33
C VAL A 484 0.18 10.89 3.02
N ARG A 485 0.27 9.58 3.29
CA ARG A 485 -0.75 8.81 4.02
C ARG A 485 -1.00 9.41 5.40
N ALA A 486 0.05 9.71 6.15
CA ALA A 486 -0.08 10.35 7.45
C ALA A 486 -0.85 11.68 7.37
N CYS A 487 -0.58 12.50 6.35
CA CYS A 487 -1.31 13.74 6.10
C CYS A 487 -2.80 13.49 5.77
N VAL A 488 -3.10 12.50 4.91
CA VAL A 488 -4.49 12.15 4.55
C VAL A 488 -5.28 11.67 5.77
N LEU A 489 -4.69 10.83 6.61
CA LEU A 489 -5.35 10.33 7.83
C LEU A 489 -5.64 11.46 8.83
N VAL A 490 -4.69 12.39 9.00
CA VAL A 490 -4.91 13.58 9.84
C VAL A 490 -5.98 14.49 9.23
N HIS A 491 -6.00 14.69 7.91
CA HIS A 491 -7.05 15.48 7.27
C HIS A 491 -8.44 14.83 7.50
N GLN A 492 -8.56 13.51 7.33
CA GLN A 492 -9.81 12.78 7.57
C GLN A 492 -10.28 12.87 9.02
N ALA A 493 -9.34 12.91 9.97
CA ALA A 493 -9.62 13.11 11.38
C ALA A 493 -10.25 14.47 11.71
N LEU A 494 -9.70 15.51 11.07
CA LEU A 494 -10.10 16.89 11.31
C LEU A 494 -11.42 17.24 10.59
N HIS A 495 -11.67 16.58 9.46
CA HIS A 495 -12.83 16.84 8.59
C HIS A 495 -13.70 15.58 8.41
N PRO A 496 -14.31 15.02 9.48
CA PRO A 496 -15.06 13.76 9.42
C PRO A 496 -16.32 13.83 8.55
N GLU A 497 -16.92 15.01 8.37
CA GLU A 497 -18.01 15.26 7.40
C GLU A 497 -17.55 15.09 5.95
N THR A 498 -16.24 15.20 5.71
CA THR A 498 -15.60 14.85 4.46
C THR A 498 -15.14 13.39 4.45
N ASN A 499 -15.61 12.49 5.32
CA ASN A 499 -15.14 11.10 5.35
C ASN A 499 -15.89 10.15 4.39
N VAL A 500 -15.86 10.47 3.08
CA VAL A 500 -16.38 9.62 1.98
C VAL A 500 -15.39 8.53 1.58
N ALA A 501 -14.17 8.54 2.15
CA ALA A 501 -13.18 7.48 1.93
C ALA A 501 -13.80 6.10 2.18
N ARG A 502 -14.58 5.99 3.27
CA ARG A 502 -15.36 4.81 3.63
C ARG A 502 -16.47 4.47 2.65
N GLU A 503 -17.14 5.43 2.03
CA GLU A 503 -18.22 5.17 1.07
C GLU A 503 -17.68 4.88 -0.34
N ALA A 504 -16.56 5.50 -0.73
CA ALA A 504 -15.85 5.20 -1.97
C ALA A 504 -15.26 3.80 -1.91
N VAL A 505 -14.59 3.45 -0.80
CA VAL A 505 -14.13 2.09 -0.55
C VAL A 505 -15.30 1.15 -0.27
N GLY A 506 -16.30 1.53 0.51
CA GLY A 506 -17.58 0.84 0.64
C GLY A 506 -18.14 0.42 -0.71
N SER A 507 -18.17 1.35 -1.66
CA SER A 507 -18.67 1.09 -3.01
C SER A 507 -17.76 0.28 -3.91
N LEU A 508 -16.43 0.45 -3.78
CA LEU A 508 -15.43 -0.28 -4.55
C LEU A 508 -15.18 -1.68 -3.97
N TYR A 509 -15.41 -1.88 -2.68
CA TYR A 509 -15.09 -3.07 -1.88
C TYR A 509 -16.30 -3.76 -1.27
N PHE A 510 -17.52 -3.25 -1.37
CA PHE A 510 -18.73 -3.87 -0.79
C PHE A 510 -20.02 -3.58 -1.60
N GLY A 511 -19.93 -2.81 -2.70
CA GLY A 511 -21.06 -2.49 -3.60
C GLY A 511 -21.63 -1.08 -3.38
N ARG A 512 -22.28 -0.50 -4.41
CA ARG A 512 -22.69 0.92 -4.47
C ARG A 512 -23.44 1.42 -3.22
N ASP A 513 -24.19 0.55 -2.55
CA ASP A 513 -25.04 0.89 -1.39
C ASP A 513 -24.45 0.46 -0.04
N ALA A 514 -23.21 -0.02 0.00
CA ALA A 514 -22.60 -0.52 1.22
C ALA A 514 -22.12 0.62 2.13
N SER A 515 -22.82 0.81 3.26
CA SER A 515 -22.38 1.67 4.36
C SER A 515 -21.41 0.92 5.27
N LEU A 516 -20.17 1.38 5.36
CA LEU A 516 -19.22 0.85 6.33
C LEU A 516 -19.53 1.35 7.75
N PRO A 517 -19.38 0.51 8.80
CA PRO A 517 -19.54 0.95 10.19
C PRO A 517 -18.57 2.10 10.52
N VAL A 518 -19.03 3.05 11.32
CA VAL A 518 -18.24 4.20 11.82
C VAL A 518 -17.00 3.67 12.55
N PRO A 519 -15.79 4.20 12.30
CA PRO A 519 -14.61 3.72 13.01
C PRO A 519 -14.79 4.00 14.50
N THR A 520 -14.74 2.94 15.30
CA THR A 520 -14.73 3.02 16.77
C THR A 520 -13.35 3.38 17.32
N ARG A 521 -12.33 3.61 16.47
CA ARG A 521 -10.93 3.79 16.85
C ARG A 521 -10.42 5.21 16.57
N SER A 522 -9.47 5.65 17.39
CA SER A 522 -8.86 6.97 17.28
C SER A 522 -7.96 7.08 16.05
N VAL A 523 -7.73 8.31 15.60
CA VAL A 523 -6.82 8.67 14.49
C VAL A 523 -5.41 8.15 14.76
N LEU A 524 -4.99 8.23 16.03
CA LEU A 524 -3.72 7.72 16.49
C LEU A 524 -3.59 6.21 16.25
N ASP A 525 -4.65 5.43 16.52
CA ASP A 525 -4.64 3.98 16.31
C ASP A 525 -4.44 3.60 14.84
N VAL A 526 -4.98 4.42 13.92
CA VAL A 526 -4.83 4.22 12.48
C VAL A 526 -3.46 4.70 12.01
N LEU A 527 -2.99 5.85 12.51
CA LEU A 527 -1.69 6.42 12.17
C LEU A 527 -0.54 5.50 12.61
N MET A 528 -0.63 4.98 13.83
CA MET A 528 0.37 4.11 14.46
C MET A 528 0.21 2.63 14.11
N ARG A 529 -0.70 2.28 13.20
CA ARG A 529 -0.89 0.89 12.83
C ARG A 529 0.38 0.32 12.20
N PRO A 530 0.86 -0.86 12.63
CA PRO A 530 2.01 -1.49 12.00
C PRO A 530 1.79 -1.75 10.51
N ARG A 531 2.81 -1.50 9.70
CA ARG A 531 2.92 -1.94 8.32
C ARG A 531 3.48 -3.35 8.34
N ALA A 532 2.77 -4.31 7.75
CA ALA A 532 3.21 -5.68 7.80
C ALA A 532 4.54 -5.89 7.05
N SER A 533 5.31 -6.90 7.48
CA SER A 533 6.76 -6.97 7.31
C SER A 533 7.23 -7.51 5.95
N HIS A 534 6.32 -7.74 5.00
CA HIS A 534 6.59 -8.35 3.68
C HIS A 534 6.15 -7.45 2.51
N HIS A 535 5.96 -6.15 2.76
CA HIS A 535 5.26 -5.26 1.82
C HIS A 535 6.12 -4.54 0.78
N PHE A 536 5.65 -4.68 -0.46
CA PHE A 536 5.79 -3.69 -1.53
C PHE A 536 4.44 -3.08 -1.99
N GLY A 537 3.35 -3.31 -1.24
CA GLY A 537 2.01 -2.72 -1.44
C GLY A 537 1.75 -1.50 -0.54
N TRP A 538 0.88 -0.59 -0.99
CA TRP A 538 0.90 0.85 -0.68
C TRP A 538 -0.36 1.41 -0.02
N SER A 539 -1.28 0.58 0.48
CA SER A 539 -2.66 1.05 0.58
C SER A 539 -3.24 1.24 1.96
N MET A 540 -3.90 2.40 2.13
CA MET A 540 -4.94 2.64 3.15
C MET A 540 -6.07 1.60 3.06
N ALA A 541 -6.17 0.83 1.98
CA ALA A 541 -7.06 -0.33 1.89
C ALA A 541 -6.80 -1.34 3.01
N GLY A 542 -5.54 -1.70 3.27
CA GLY A 542 -5.20 -2.60 4.38
C GLY A 542 -5.57 -2.01 5.74
N ASP A 543 -5.43 -0.69 5.91
CA ASP A 543 -5.87 0.00 7.14
C ASP A 543 -7.41 0.02 7.28
N MET A 544 -8.15 0.08 6.18
CA MET A 544 -9.61 0.06 6.22
C MET A 544 -10.14 -1.35 6.46
N ILE A 545 -9.67 -2.33 5.68
CA ILE A 545 -10.12 -3.72 5.76
C ILE A 545 -9.75 -4.33 7.12
N ALA A 546 -8.54 -4.10 7.63
CA ALA A 546 -8.17 -4.60 8.97
C ALA A 546 -8.80 -3.80 10.13
N SER A 547 -9.46 -2.67 9.86
CA SER A 547 -10.29 -1.98 10.87
C SER A 547 -11.67 -2.62 11.03
N GLU A 548 -12.08 -3.41 10.04
CA GLU A 548 -13.31 -4.20 10.07
C GLU A 548 -12.96 -5.58 10.63
N ALA A 549 -13.36 -5.82 11.88
CA ALA A 549 -13.22 -7.16 12.44
C ALA A 549 -14.13 -8.11 11.65
N PHE A 550 -13.56 -9.03 10.87
CA PHE A 550 -14.34 -10.13 10.31
C PHE A 550 -14.96 -10.92 11.46
N THR A 551 -16.25 -11.18 11.36
CA THR A 551 -16.93 -12.03 12.33
C THR A 551 -16.89 -13.46 11.84
N THR A 552 -16.28 -14.35 12.61
CA THR A 552 -16.24 -15.79 12.28
C THR A 552 -17.37 -16.51 12.98
N VAL A 553 -18.18 -17.25 12.21
CA VAL A 553 -19.30 -18.07 12.69
C VAL A 553 -19.04 -19.51 12.29
N VAL A 554 -19.03 -20.42 13.25
CA VAL A 554 -18.94 -21.87 12.97
C VAL A 554 -20.36 -22.41 12.77
N VAL A 555 -20.61 -23.01 11.61
CA VAL A 555 -21.93 -23.53 11.22
C VAL A 555 -21.91 -25.05 11.34
N THR A 556 -22.60 -25.56 12.36
CA THR A 556 -22.76 -27.01 12.62
C THR A 556 -24.22 -27.49 12.44
N ALA A 557 -25.16 -26.56 12.23
CA ALA A 557 -26.59 -26.83 12.09
C ALA A 557 -27.18 -26.05 10.89
N LEU A 558 -28.27 -26.57 10.31
CA LEU A 558 -28.89 -26.03 9.09
C LEU A 558 -29.46 -24.61 9.27
N ASP A 559 -30.00 -24.31 10.45
CA ASP A 559 -30.55 -23.01 10.81
C ASP A 559 -29.48 -21.92 10.99
N ALA A 560 -28.22 -22.33 11.23
CA ALA A 560 -27.06 -21.43 11.28
C ALA A 560 -26.45 -21.15 9.89
N PHE A 561 -26.92 -21.81 8.82
CA PHE A 561 -26.45 -21.55 7.46
C PHE A 561 -26.92 -20.17 6.98
N PRO A 562 -26.06 -19.37 6.32
CA PRO A 562 -26.42 -18.01 5.92
C PRO A 562 -27.56 -17.96 4.90
N SER A 563 -28.38 -16.90 4.99
CA SER A 563 -29.30 -16.54 3.91
C SER A 563 -28.52 -16.14 2.66
N LEU A 564 -28.97 -16.63 1.50
CA LEU A 564 -28.35 -16.32 0.20
C LEU A 564 -29.01 -15.13 -0.51
N ALA A 565 -30.02 -14.50 0.10
CA ALA A 565 -30.71 -13.36 -0.49
C ALA A 565 -29.78 -12.14 -0.59
N GLY A 566 -29.60 -11.62 -1.82
CA GLY A 566 -28.75 -10.46 -2.10
C GLY A 566 -27.24 -10.75 -2.10
N VAL A 567 -26.84 -12.03 -2.09
CA VAL A 567 -25.43 -12.42 -2.18
C VAL A 567 -25.00 -12.50 -3.64
N ASP A 568 -24.18 -11.55 -4.10
CA ASP A 568 -23.66 -11.55 -5.47
C ASP A 568 -22.27 -12.21 -5.58
N VAL A 569 -21.48 -12.15 -4.51
CA VAL A 569 -20.09 -12.64 -4.45
C VAL A 569 -19.86 -13.34 -3.14
N VAL A 570 -19.22 -14.51 -3.18
CA VAL A 570 -18.80 -15.27 -1.99
C VAL A 570 -17.34 -15.72 -2.13
N GLY A 571 -16.52 -15.50 -1.10
CA GLY A 571 -15.19 -16.12 -1.02
C GLY A 571 -15.32 -17.56 -0.55
N VAL A 572 -14.60 -18.51 -1.18
CA VAL A 572 -14.69 -19.94 -0.87
C VAL A 572 -13.30 -20.56 -0.76
N ASP A 573 -13.16 -21.45 0.22
CA ASP A 573 -11.99 -22.32 0.39
C ASP A 573 -12.44 -23.61 1.07
N CYS A 574 -11.82 -24.74 0.72
CA CYS A 574 -12.18 -26.05 1.25
C CYS A 574 -11.02 -26.64 2.06
N GLU A 575 -11.35 -27.27 3.19
CA GLU A 575 -10.36 -27.96 4.03
C GLU A 575 -10.74 -29.42 4.26
N GLY A 576 -9.73 -30.26 4.44
CA GLY A 576 -9.94 -31.70 4.48
C GLY A 576 -8.69 -32.53 4.69
N ALA A 577 -8.88 -33.83 4.98
CA ALA A 577 -7.78 -34.79 5.04
C ALA A 577 -7.47 -35.28 3.62
N ASN A 578 -6.23 -35.06 3.16
CA ASN A 578 -5.80 -35.40 1.80
C ASN A 578 -6.74 -34.84 0.72
N LEU A 579 -7.13 -33.57 0.87
CA LEU A 579 -8.17 -32.89 0.07
C LEU A 579 -8.03 -33.14 -1.44
N GLY A 580 -9.09 -33.71 -2.03
CA GLY A 580 -9.20 -34.12 -3.42
C GLY A 580 -10.12 -35.34 -3.55
N ARG A 581 -10.22 -35.93 -4.74
CA ARG A 581 -11.15 -37.03 -5.05
C ARG A 581 -10.99 -38.32 -4.23
N SER A 582 -9.83 -38.51 -3.60
CA SER A 582 -9.53 -39.70 -2.77
C SER A 582 -9.45 -39.38 -1.27
N GLY A 583 -9.64 -38.12 -0.90
CA GLY A 583 -9.61 -37.67 0.50
C GLY A 583 -11.01 -37.44 1.06
N SER A 584 -11.08 -36.65 2.12
CA SER A 584 -12.34 -36.21 2.73
C SER A 584 -12.42 -34.69 2.79
N LEU A 585 -13.55 -34.14 2.33
CA LEU A 585 -13.93 -32.75 2.57
C LEU A 585 -14.53 -32.65 3.98
N THR A 586 -13.96 -31.81 4.85
CA THR A 586 -14.40 -31.72 6.26
C THR A 586 -14.93 -30.36 6.65
N LEU A 587 -14.50 -29.30 5.98
CA LEU A 587 -14.92 -27.93 6.24
C LEU A 587 -15.00 -27.16 4.91
N VAL A 588 -16.02 -26.32 4.77
CA VAL A 588 -16.10 -25.33 3.68
C VAL A 588 -16.19 -23.94 4.30
N SER A 589 -15.21 -23.10 3.99
CA SER A 589 -15.15 -21.72 4.45
C SER A 589 -15.84 -20.82 3.46
N LEU A 590 -16.74 -19.94 3.92
CA LEU A 590 -17.48 -19.00 3.10
C LEU A 590 -17.33 -17.58 3.64
N ALA A 591 -16.90 -16.63 2.80
CA ALA A 591 -16.88 -15.20 3.15
C ALA A 591 -17.99 -14.45 2.42
N ILE A 592 -18.98 -13.96 3.17
CA ILE A 592 -20.10 -13.15 2.66
C ILE A 592 -20.06 -11.80 3.36
N GLY A 593 -19.66 -10.75 2.63
CA GLY A 593 -19.40 -9.43 3.22
C GLY A 593 -18.33 -9.51 4.34
N PRO A 594 -18.58 -8.96 5.53
CA PRO A 594 -17.65 -9.01 6.66
C PRO A 594 -17.79 -10.27 7.54
N ILE A 595 -18.64 -11.23 7.16
CA ILE A 595 -18.89 -12.45 7.95
C ILE A 595 -18.26 -13.65 7.26
N VAL A 596 -17.52 -14.44 8.03
CA VAL A 596 -16.92 -15.70 7.60
C VAL A 596 -17.66 -16.86 8.26
N TYR A 597 -18.27 -17.72 7.46
CA TYR A 597 -18.96 -18.92 7.88
C TYR A 597 -18.05 -20.13 7.67
N LEU A 598 -17.70 -20.83 8.75
CA LEU A 598 -16.95 -22.08 8.71
C LEU A 598 -17.94 -23.24 8.79
N VAL A 599 -18.28 -23.83 7.64
CA VAL A 599 -19.34 -24.83 7.50
C VAL A 599 -18.78 -26.24 7.74
N ASP A 600 -19.09 -26.82 8.90
CA ASP A 600 -18.56 -28.12 9.31
C ASP A 600 -19.35 -29.30 8.71
N VAL A 601 -18.99 -29.66 7.48
CA VAL A 601 -19.63 -30.74 6.72
C VAL A 601 -19.25 -32.13 7.23
N LEU A 602 -18.20 -32.26 8.05
CA LEU A 602 -17.84 -33.52 8.69
C LEU A 602 -18.82 -33.86 9.82
N THR A 603 -19.09 -32.90 10.71
CA THR A 603 -20.01 -33.10 11.84
C THR A 603 -21.47 -33.13 11.36
N ASN A 604 -21.80 -32.36 10.32
CA ASN A 604 -23.14 -32.34 9.77
C ASN A 604 -23.15 -32.35 8.22
N PRO A 605 -23.14 -33.54 7.60
CA PRO A 605 -23.18 -33.69 6.15
C PRO A 605 -24.43 -33.12 5.47
N LEU A 606 -25.53 -32.85 6.22
CA LEU A 606 -26.74 -32.24 5.65
C LEU A 606 -26.48 -30.82 5.13
N LEU A 607 -25.43 -30.15 5.62
CA LEU A 607 -24.99 -28.83 5.16
C LEU A 607 -24.52 -28.83 3.70
N LEU A 608 -24.22 -30.00 3.11
CA LEU A 608 -23.88 -30.14 1.69
C LEU A 608 -25.04 -29.74 0.77
N GLY A 609 -26.30 -29.88 1.20
CA GLY A 609 -27.47 -29.48 0.41
C GLY A 609 -27.51 -27.97 0.13
N PRO A 610 -27.53 -27.12 1.18
CA PRO A 610 -27.43 -25.67 1.02
C PRO A 610 -26.14 -25.22 0.32
N LEU A 611 -24.99 -25.86 0.60
CA LEU A 611 -23.73 -25.59 -0.10
C LEU A 611 -23.84 -25.85 -1.60
N LYS A 612 -24.49 -26.92 -2.02
CA LYS A 612 -24.72 -27.23 -3.44
C LYS A 612 -25.50 -26.12 -4.13
N LEU A 613 -26.58 -25.62 -3.51
CA LEU A 613 -27.37 -24.50 -4.06
C LEU A 613 -26.53 -23.24 -4.25
N LEU A 614 -25.65 -22.93 -3.29
CA LEU A 614 -24.74 -21.78 -3.37
C LEU A 614 -23.66 -21.97 -4.45
N LEU A 615 -22.92 -23.08 -4.39
CA LEU A 615 -21.71 -23.31 -5.19
C LEU A 615 -22.02 -23.62 -6.67
N GLU A 616 -23.20 -24.17 -6.98
CA GLU A 616 -23.64 -24.43 -8.36
C GLU A 616 -24.40 -23.24 -8.99
N SER A 617 -24.74 -22.20 -8.20
CA SER A 617 -25.47 -21.03 -8.69
C SER A 617 -24.70 -20.27 -9.78
N ARG A 618 -25.38 -19.93 -10.88
CA ARG A 618 -24.80 -19.09 -11.95
C ARG A 618 -24.94 -17.59 -11.70
N SER A 619 -25.75 -17.17 -10.73
CA SER A 619 -25.91 -15.75 -10.39
C SER A 619 -24.88 -15.26 -9.38
N ILE A 620 -24.33 -16.18 -8.55
CA ILE A 620 -23.37 -15.86 -7.50
C ILE A 620 -21.95 -16.14 -8.01
N VAL A 621 -21.04 -15.17 -7.90
CA VAL A 621 -19.62 -15.38 -8.22
C VAL A 621 -18.94 -16.06 -7.03
N LYS A 622 -18.28 -17.21 -7.25
CA LYS A 622 -17.43 -17.82 -6.22
C LYS A 622 -16.00 -17.38 -6.46
N VAL A 623 -15.43 -16.69 -5.49
CA VAL A 623 -14.05 -16.24 -5.54
C VAL A 623 -13.20 -17.23 -4.78
N LEU A 624 -12.20 -17.80 -5.45
CA LEU A 624 -11.25 -18.74 -4.86
C LEU A 624 -9.82 -18.32 -5.18
N HIS A 625 -8.86 -18.90 -4.49
CA HIS A 625 -7.46 -18.84 -4.88
C HIS A 625 -6.99 -20.25 -5.23
N ASP A 626 -6.65 -20.50 -6.50
CA ASP A 626 -6.26 -21.82 -6.98
C ASP A 626 -7.33 -22.91 -6.74
N CYS A 627 -8.48 -22.76 -7.40
CA CYS A 627 -9.68 -23.57 -7.15
C CYS A 627 -9.58 -25.06 -7.55
N ARG A 628 -8.43 -25.54 -8.05
CA ARG A 628 -8.31 -26.85 -8.70
C ARG A 628 -8.61 -27.99 -7.73
N LYS A 629 -7.94 -28.00 -6.57
CA LYS A 629 -8.15 -29.05 -5.55
C LYS A 629 -9.52 -28.95 -4.89
N ASP A 630 -10.01 -27.73 -4.63
CA ASP A 630 -11.34 -27.51 -4.08
C ASP A 630 -12.41 -28.07 -5.00
N SER A 631 -12.31 -27.76 -6.30
CA SER A 631 -13.26 -28.23 -7.30
C SER A 631 -13.25 -29.75 -7.47
N ASP A 632 -12.08 -30.39 -7.34
CA ASP A 632 -11.93 -31.84 -7.38
C ASP A 632 -12.57 -32.51 -6.15
N ALA A 633 -12.30 -31.98 -4.96
CA ALA A 633 -12.91 -32.47 -3.72
C ALA A 633 -14.44 -32.32 -3.76
N LEU A 634 -14.94 -31.11 -4.05
CA LEU A 634 -16.38 -30.81 -4.11
C LEU A 634 -17.13 -31.75 -5.07
N LEU A 635 -16.58 -31.99 -6.27
CA LEU A 635 -17.23 -32.84 -7.26
C LEU A 635 -17.25 -34.30 -6.82
N HIS A 636 -16.09 -34.85 -6.44
CA HIS A 636 -15.92 -36.29 -6.25
C HIS A 636 -16.33 -36.78 -4.85
N THR A 637 -16.24 -35.94 -3.82
CA THR A 637 -16.62 -36.33 -2.45
C THR A 637 -18.02 -35.85 -2.07
N ALA A 638 -18.54 -34.79 -2.69
CA ALA A 638 -19.83 -34.19 -2.34
C ALA A 638 -20.83 -34.07 -3.50
N GLY A 639 -20.45 -34.41 -4.75
CA GLY A 639 -21.32 -34.29 -5.91
C GLY A 639 -21.69 -32.84 -6.25
N ILE A 640 -20.84 -31.87 -5.88
CA ILE A 640 -21.05 -30.43 -6.10
C ILE A 640 -20.20 -29.96 -7.28
N SER A 641 -20.85 -29.50 -8.34
CA SER A 641 -20.19 -28.96 -9.53
C SER A 641 -19.98 -27.45 -9.40
N LEU A 642 -18.81 -27.03 -8.92
CA LEU A 642 -18.45 -25.61 -8.84
C LEU A 642 -18.58 -24.92 -10.22
N THR A 643 -19.33 -23.80 -10.28
CA THR A 643 -19.58 -22.99 -11.50
C THR A 643 -19.30 -21.50 -11.26
N HIS A 644 -19.22 -20.65 -12.29
CA HIS A 644 -19.12 -19.18 -12.16
C HIS A 644 -18.04 -18.72 -11.14
N VAL A 645 -16.80 -19.13 -11.42
CA VAL A 645 -15.64 -18.93 -10.53
C VAL A 645 -14.79 -17.78 -11.01
N PHE A 646 -14.36 -16.95 -10.06
CA PHE A 646 -13.26 -16.02 -10.23
C PHE A 646 -12.05 -16.53 -9.43
N ASP A 647 -10.99 -16.92 -10.12
CA ASP A 647 -9.76 -17.41 -9.49
C ASP A 647 -8.73 -16.27 -9.39
N THR A 648 -8.34 -15.93 -8.16
CA THR A 648 -7.41 -14.81 -7.88
C THR A 648 -5.97 -15.08 -8.34
N GLN A 649 -5.53 -16.34 -8.42
CA GLN A 649 -4.23 -16.70 -8.99
C GLN A 649 -4.23 -16.47 -10.50
N VAL A 650 -5.31 -16.89 -11.18
CA VAL A 650 -5.51 -16.65 -12.61
C VAL A 650 -5.57 -15.16 -12.91
N ALA A 651 -6.36 -14.40 -12.16
CA ALA A 651 -6.48 -12.96 -12.31
C ALA A 651 -5.13 -12.24 -12.13
N HIS A 652 -4.33 -12.64 -11.13
CA HIS A 652 -2.98 -12.10 -10.95
C HIS A 652 -2.08 -12.39 -12.14
N ALA A 653 -2.09 -13.63 -12.66
CA ALA A 653 -1.29 -14.01 -13.81
C ALA A 653 -1.64 -13.17 -15.05
N VAL A 654 -2.93 -12.96 -15.33
CA VAL A 654 -3.38 -12.11 -16.44
C VAL A 654 -2.93 -10.66 -16.26
N LEU A 655 -3.13 -10.08 -15.07
CA LEU A 655 -2.70 -8.70 -14.77
C LEU A 655 -1.18 -8.52 -14.89
N HIS A 656 -0.41 -9.52 -14.47
CA HIS A 656 1.04 -9.50 -14.60
C HIS A 656 1.48 -9.55 -16.06
N GLN A 657 0.84 -10.38 -16.90
CA GLN A 657 1.08 -10.43 -18.34
C GLN A 657 0.81 -9.07 -19.00
N LEU A 658 -0.29 -8.39 -18.64
CA LEU A 658 -0.65 -7.07 -19.18
C LEU A 658 0.32 -5.94 -18.77
N ARG A 659 1.02 -6.09 -17.64
CA ARG A 659 1.96 -5.08 -17.12
C ARG A 659 3.36 -5.17 -17.71
N LYS A 660 3.70 -6.24 -18.44
CA LYS A 660 4.99 -6.32 -19.15
C LYS A 660 5.03 -5.19 -20.19
N PRO A 661 6.00 -4.25 -20.12
CA PRO A 661 6.18 -3.31 -21.22
C PRO A 661 6.48 -4.12 -22.49
N ALA A 662 6.04 -3.62 -23.65
CA ALA A 662 6.55 -4.06 -24.95
C ALA A 662 8.05 -3.73 -25.03
N ALA A 663 8.88 -4.50 -24.32
CA ALA A 663 10.31 -4.43 -24.41
C ALA A 663 10.70 -5.02 -25.76
N LYS A 664 11.64 -4.35 -26.43
CA LYS A 664 12.23 -4.81 -27.68
C LYS A 664 12.65 -6.27 -27.53
N ASP A 665 12.32 -7.03 -28.55
CA ASP A 665 12.72 -8.42 -28.72
C ASP A 665 14.23 -8.47 -28.98
N ASP A 666 15.04 -8.39 -27.92
CA ASP A 666 16.48 -8.56 -27.98
C ASP A 666 16.98 -9.66 -27.03
N GLY A 667 16.31 -10.81 -27.06
CA GLY A 667 16.90 -12.16 -26.98
C GLY A 667 17.96 -12.47 -25.90
N ARG A 668 18.08 -11.68 -24.83
CA ARG A 668 19.07 -11.86 -23.75
C ARG A 668 18.52 -11.27 -22.46
N HIS A 669 18.12 -12.11 -21.51
CA HIS A 669 17.92 -11.65 -20.14
C HIS A 669 18.83 -12.40 -19.16
N LEU A 670 19.71 -11.61 -18.54
CA LEU A 670 20.66 -11.93 -17.48
C LEU A 670 20.44 -10.91 -16.33
N VAL A 671 20.47 -11.42 -15.10
CA VAL A 671 20.96 -10.81 -13.84
C VAL A 671 20.25 -9.56 -13.30
N GLY A 672 19.61 -9.72 -12.13
CA GLY A 672 19.47 -8.69 -11.10
C GLY A 672 20.38 -9.02 -9.89
N PRO A 673 20.93 -8.03 -9.17
CA PRO A 673 21.95 -8.26 -8.14
C PRO A 673 21.34 -8.76 -6.83
N SER A 674 21.82 -9.92 -6.38
CA SER A 674 21.46 -10.58 -5.13
C SER A 674 21.88 -9.83 -3.88
N ALA A 675 21.01 -9.79 -2.88
CA ALA A 675 21.36 -10.16 -1.51
C ALA A 675 20.08 -10.55 -0.75
N SER A 676 20.05 -11.80 -0.24
CA SER A 676 18.95 -12.49 0.44
C SER A 676 17.65 -12.66 -0.37
N VAL A 677 17.75 -13.43 -1.45
CA VAL A 677 16.62 -14.07 -2.12
C VAL A 677 16.33 -15.37 -1.36
N ILE A 678 15.17 -15.49 -0.72
CA ILE A 678 14.59 -16.83 -0.49
C ILE A 678 14.49 -17.43 -1.87
N ALA A 679 15.13 -18.58 -2.11
CA ALA A 679 15.16 -19.25 -3.39
C ALA A 679 13.73 -19.58 -3.86
N LEU A 680 13.11 -18.60 -4.52
CA LEU A 680 12.03 -18.81 -5.45
C LEU A 680 12.72 -19.19 -6.76
N ASP A 681 13.05 -20.47 -6.91
CA ASP A 681 13.24 -21.07 -8.24
C ASP A 681 11.88 -21.15 -9.01
N ASN A 682 10.90 -20.28 -8.70
CA ASN A 682 9.72 -20.03 -9.52
C ASN A 682 10.06 -18.92 -10.51
N ALA A 683 10.63 -19.28 -11.66
CA ALA A 683 11.01 -18.32 -12.69
C ALA A 683 9.81 -17.63 -13.38
N ASN A 684 8.56 -18.00 -13.07
CA ASN A 684 7.37 -17.34 -13.60
C ASN A 684 6.48 -16.75 -12.50
N HIS A 685 6.20 -15.44 -12.60
CA HIS A 685 5.25 -14.67 -11.77
C HIS A 685 3.77 -15.08 -11.91
N GLU A 686 3.48 -16.31 -12.36
CA GLU A 686 2.14 -16.79 -12.73
C GLU A 686 1.53 -17.75 -11.68
N CYS A 687 2.37 -18.46 -10.90
CA CYS A 687 1.94 -19.27 -9.76
C CYS A 687 2.27 -18.58 -8.43
N VAL A 688 1.43 -17.61 -8.07
CA VAL A 688 1.55 -16.83 -6.84
C VAL A 688 0.73 -17.49 -5.72
N ALA A 689 1.27 -17.55 -4.50
CA ALA A 689 0.53 -18.08 -3.36
C ALA A 689 -0.51 -17.07 -2.86
N TYR A 690 -1.57 -17.54 -2.18
CA TYR A 690 -2.62 -16.64 -1.68
C TYR A 690 -2.07 -15.54 -0.77
N ALA A 691 -1.15 -15.89 0.13
CA ALA A 691 -0.49 -14.93 1.01
C ALA A 691 0.29 -13.86 0.23
N ASP A 692 0.88 -14.23 -0.91
CA ASP A 692 1.59 -13.31 -1.79
C ASP A 692 0.60 -12.43 -2.56
N VAL A 693 -0.56 -12.95 -2.97
CA VAL A 693 -1.66 -12.15 -3.56
C VAL A 693 -2.20 -11.14 -2.54
N LEU A 694 -2.48 -11.58 -1.32
CA LEU A 694 -2.90 -10.70 -0.23
C LEU A 694 -1.84 -9.64 0.07
N SER A 695 -0.57 -10.01 0.12
CA SER A 695 0.54 -9.08 0.28
C SER A 695 0.64 -8.09 -0.89
N HIS A 696 0.49 -8.57 -2.13
CA HIS A 696 0.64 -7.79 -3.35
C HIS A 696 -0.48 -6.76 -3.53
N TYR A 697 -1.74 -7.17 -3.35
CA TYR A 697 -2.91 -6.34 -3.66
C TYR A 697 -3.48 -5.62 -2.43
N LEU A 698 -3.44 -6.24 -1.25
CA LEU A 698 -4.08 -5.71 -0.05
C LEU A 698 -3.09 -5.27 1.02
N SER A 699 -1.81 -5.59 0.85
CA SER A 699 -0.79 -5.36 1.88
C SER A 699 -1.21 -5.99 3.22
N LEU A 700 -1.64 -7.26 3.18
CA LEU A 700 -1.91 -8.05 4.39
C LEU A 700 -0.77 -9.04 4.64
N PRO A 701 -0.35 -9.25 5.90
CA PRO A 701 0.63 -10.27 6.23
C PRO A 701 0.05 -11.68 6.04
N PRO A 702 0.90 -12.72 5.88
CA PRO A 702 0.48 -14.08 6.13
C PRO A 702 -0.07 -14.19 7.55
N SER A 703 -1.12 -15.00 7.71
CA SER A 703 -1.67 -15.31 9.03
C SER A 703 -0.59 -15.80 9.99
N ARG A 704 -0.63 -15.36 11.26
CA ARG A 704 0.35 -15.73 12.29
C ARG A 704 0.33 -17.24 12.56
N VAL A 705 -0.82 -17.88 12.38
CA VAL A 705 -1.03 -19.31 12.58
C VAL A 705 -0.70 -20.14 11.31
N LYS A 706 -0.39 -19.51 10.17
CA LYS A 706 -0.14 -20.22 8.90
C LYS A 706 1.04 -21.19 9.00
N ALA A 707 2.09 -20.83 9.73
CA ALA A 707 3.26 -21.69 9.92
C ALA A 707 2.94 -22.89 10.82
N SER A 708 2.32 -22.65 11.98
CA SER A 708 1.95 -23.71 12.94
C SER A 708 0.95 -24.70 12.33
N VAL A 709 -0.07 -24.20 11.61
CA VAL A 709 -1.07 -25.04 10.95
C VAL A 709 -0.46 -25.87 9.82
N LYS A 710 0.43 -25.30 8.99
CA LYS A 710 1.13 -26.06 7.94
C LYS A 710 2.02 -27.17 8.52
N GLU A 711 2.70 -26.89 9.62
CA GLU A 711 3.51 -27.88 10.34
C GLU A 711 2.64 -29.02 10.89
N ALA A 712 1.49 -28.69 11.48
CA ALA A 712 0.51 -29.66 11.95
C ALA A 712 -0.02 -30.54 10.79
N MET A 713 -0.44 -29.92 9.67
CA MET A 713 -0.92 -30.63 8.48
C MET A 713 0.15 -31.56 7.88
N THR A 714 1.43 -31.17 7.93
CA THR A 714 2.53 -31.99 7.41
C THR A 714 2.83 -33.18 8.34
N SER A 715 2.58 -33.02 9.63
CA SER A 715 2.86 -34.02 10.66
C SER A 715 1.71 -35.01 10.86
N ASP A 716 0.48 -34.61 10.53
CA ASP A 716 -0.73 -35.41 10.72
C ASP A 716 -1.79 -35.13 9.64
N ASP A 717 -1.99 -36.10 8.74
CA ASP A 717 -3.03 -36.07 7.70
C ASP A 717 -4.47 -35.96 8.27
N ALA A 718 -4.68 -36.29 9.56
CA ALA A 718 -5.97 -36.20 10.23
C ALA A 718 -6.22 -34.84 10.92
N THR A 719 -5.35 -33.84 10.73
CA THR A 719 -5.47 -32.52 11.38
C THR A 719 -6.88 -31.91 11.25
N TRP A 720 -7.45 -31.94 10.04
CA TRP A 720 -8.77 -31.37 9.73
C TRP A 720 -9.98 -32.23 10.09
N THR A 721 -9.78 -33.48 10.56
CA THR A 721 -10.87 -34.37 10.98
C THR A 721 -11.11 -34.33 12.49
N ARG A 722 -10.15 -33.82 13.28
CA ARG A 722 -10.28 -33.70 14.73
C ARG A 722 -11.33 -32.64 15.10
N ARG A 723 -12.12 -32.92 16.14
CA ARG A 723 -13.12 -32.00 16.70
C ARG A 723 -13.01 -31.94 18.23
N PRO A 724 -13.24 -30.76 18.86
CA PRO A 724 -13.47 -29.46 18.22
C PRO A 724 -12.22 -28.96 17.48
N LEU A 725 -12.40 -28.08 16.49
CA LEU A 725 -11.28 -27.41 15.82
C LEU A 725 -10.54 -26.51 16.81
N SER A 726 -9.21 -26.42 16.68
CA SER A 726 -8.40 -25.50 17.48
C SER A 726 -8.64 -24.05 17.05
N ALA A 727 -8.32 -23.09 17.93
CA ALA A 727 -8.40 -21.67 17.59
C ALA A 727 -7.54 -21.32 16.36
N ASP A 728 -6.34 -21.90 16.26
CA ASP A 728 -5.45 -21.73 15.11
C ASP A 728 -6.07 -22.24 13.80
N LEU A 729 -6.76 -23.40 13.81
CA LEU A 729 -7.42 -23.93 12.62
C LEU A 729 -8.63 -23.06 12.21
N LEU A 730 -9.38 -22.55 13.19
CA LEU A 730 -10.49 -21.63 12.94
C LEU A 730 -10.00 -20.30 12.35
N GLU A 731 -8.94 -19.73 12.92
CA GLU A 731 -8.33 -18.49 12.40
C GLU A 731 -7.73 -18.71 11.01
N TYR A 732 -7.06 -19.83 10.77
CA TYR A 732 -6.51 -20.19 9.47
C TYR A 732 -7.61 -20.25 8.39
N ALA A 733 -8.63 -21.08 8.62
CA ALA A 733 -9.73 -21.28 7.67
C ALA A 733 -10.49 -19.96 7.40
N ALA A 734 -10.65 -19.12 8.43
CA ALA A 734 -11.32 -17.84 8.25
C ALA A 734 -10.50 -16.85 7.41
N MET A 735 -9.19 -16.79 7.63
CA MET A 735 -8.29 -15.86 6.92
C MET A 735 -8.08 -16.23 5.46
N ASP A 736 -8.17 -17.52 5.10
CA ASP A 736 -8.01 -17.96 3.71
C ASP A 736 -9.19 -17.54 2.80
N VAL A 737 -10.35 -17.14 3.37
CA VAL A 737 -11.49 -16.59 2.60
C VAL A 737 -11.84 -15.13 2.83
N ALA A 738 -11.51 -14.57 4.00
CA ALA A 738 -11.99 -13.25 4.45
C ALA A 738 -11.78 -12.12 3.41
N TYR A 739 -10.69 -12.20 2.66
CA TYR A 739 -10.25 -11.15 1.74
C TYR A 739 -10.52 -11.46 0.26
N LEU A 740 -11.07 -12.62 -0.07
CA LEU A 740 -11.28 -13.02 -1.47
C LEU A 740 -12.25 -12.09 -2.20
N SER A 741 -13.36 -11.70 -1.56
CA SER A 741 -14.32 -10.78 -2.18
C SER A 741 -13.72 -9.40 -2.49
N VAL A 742 -12.82 -8.95 -1.62
CA VAL A 742 -12.07 -7.70 -1.74
C VAL A 742 -11.07 -7.79 -2.90
N LEU A 743 -10.31 -8.89 -2.99
CA LEU A 743 -9.41 -9.15 -4.11
C LEU A 743 -10.15 -9.20 -5.44
N HIS A 744 -11.29 -9.90 -5.50
CA HIS A 744 -12.10 -9.99 -6.71
C HIS A 744 -12.46 -8.60 -7.26
N ARG A 745 -12.97 -7.70 -6.43
CA ARG A 745 -13.35 -6.35 -6.90
C ARG A 745 -12.15 -5.54 -7.39
N LEU A 746 -11.02 -5.58 -6.67
CA LEU A 746 -9.78 -4.91 -7.11
C LEU A 746 -9.25 -5.45 -8.42
N MET A 747 -9.23 -6.77 -8.57
CA MET A 747 -8.70 -7.43 -9.76
C MET A 747 -9.63 -7.26 -10.95
N THR A 748 -10.95 -7.38 -10.77
CA THR A 748 -11.95 -7.17 -11.83
C THR A 748 -11.87 -5.74 -12.38
N HIS A 749 -11.73 -4.75 -11.49
CA HIS A 749 -11.52 -3.36 -11.90
C HIS A 749 -10.20 -3.19 -12.68
N ALA A 750 -9.11 -3.80 -12.20
CA ALA A 750 -7.82 -3.73 -12.87
C ALA A 750 -7.79 -4.49 -14.22
N LEU A 751 -8.56 -5.57 -14.35
CA LEU A 751 -8.67 -6.37 -15.57
C LEU A 751 -9.46 -5.63 -16.65
N GLY A 752 -10.48 -4.85 -16.26
CA GLY A 752 -11.28 -4.03 -17.17
C GLY A 752 -11.79 -4.83 -18.38
N PRO A 753 -11.42 -4.47 -19.63
CA PRO A 753 -11.86 -5.20 -20.82
C PRO A 753 -11.29 -6.63 -20.94
N HIS A 754 -10.28 -6.99 -20.14
CA HIS A 754 -9.61 -8.29 -20.18
C HIS A 754 -10.27 -9.36 -19.31
N MET A 755 -11.43 -9.07 -18.70
CA MET A 755 -12.16 -10.04 -17.86
C MET A 755 -12.46 -11.36 -18.58
N GLY A 756 -12.84 -11.33 -19.86
CA GLY A 756 -13.11 -12.56 -20.61
C GLY A 756 -11.91 -13.52 -20.74
N LEU A 757 -10.69 -13.00 -20.70
CA LEU A 757 -9.47 -13.83 -20.68
C LEU A 757 -9.30 -14.54 -19.33
N CYS A 758 -9.61 -13.84 -18.23
CA CYS A 758 -9.61 -14.41 -16.90
C CYS A 758 -10.66 -15.52 -16.77
N ASP A 759 -11.88 -15.28 -17.27
CA ASP A 759 -12.97 -16.26 -17.25
C ASP A 759 -12.63 -17.52 -18.04
N ALA A 760 -12.05 -17.37 -19.25
CA ALA A 760 -11.64 -18.50 -20.07
C ALA A 760 -10.58 -19.36 -19.38
N ARG A 761 -9.58 -18.73 -18.73
CA ARG A 761 -8.54 -19.45 -17.98
C ARG A 761 -9.09 -20.12 -16.71
N ALA A 762 -9.96 -19.45 -15.97
CA ALA A 762 -10.61 -20.04 -14.80
C ALA A 762 -11.49 -21.25 -15.18
N ALA A 763 -12.18 -21.19 -16.33
CA ALA A 763 -12.93 -22.34 -16.86
C ALA A 763 -12.02 -23.54 -17.19
N ALA A 764 -10.83 -23.29 -17.73
CA ALA A 764 -9.84 -24.35 -17.96
C ALA A 764 -9.36 -24.97 -16.64
N TYR A 765 -9.09 -24.16 -15.61
CA TYR A 765 -8.72 -24.64 -14.27
C TYR A 765 -9.82 -25.53 -13.67
N LEU A 766 -11.08 -25.14 -13.82
CA LEU A 766 -12.21 -25.96 -13.38
C LEU A 766 -12.35 -27.28 -14.15
N GLY A 767 -12.08 -27.28 -15.45
CA GLY A 767 -12.13 -28.49 -16.29
C GLY A 767 -11.12 -29.56 -15.88
N CYS A 768 -10.10 -29.21 -15.09
CA CYS A 768 -9.09 -30.15 -14.61
C CYS A 768 -9.67 -31.26 -13.71
N ARG A 769 -10.80 -31.01 -13.04
CA ARG A 769 -11.47 -31.99 -12.16
C ARG A 769 -11.94 -33.25 -12.89
N ASP A 770 -12.14 -33.16 -14.21
CA ASP A 770 -12.57 -34.29 -15.05
C ASP A 770 -11.38 -35.16 -15.48
N TRP A 771 -10.14 -34.70 -15.28
CA TRP A 771 -8.94 -35.43 -15.68
C TRP A 771 -8.65 -36.53 -14.67
N SER A 772 -8.20 -37.70 -15.14
CA SER A 772 -7.80 -38.81 -14.27
C SER A 772 -6.39 -39.25 -14.60
N PHE A 773 -5.51 -39.28 -13.59
CA PHE A 773 -4.15 -39.76 -13.73
C PHE A 773 -3.94 -40.98 -12.83
N ALA A 774 -3.60 -42.12 -13.44
CA ALA A 774 -3.24 -43.35 -12.75
C ALA A 774 -1.80 -43.73 -13.12
N PRO A 775 -0.81 -43.53 -12.21
CA PRO A 775 0.63 -43.64 -12.52
C PRO A 775 1.04 -44.99 -13.12
N THR A 776 0.34 -46.08 -12.78
CA THR A 776 0.69 -47.45 -13.16
C THR A 776 0.06 -47.92 -14.47
N ARG A 777 -0.85 -47.15 -15.10
CA ARG A 777 -1.59 -47.56 -16.31
C ARG A 777 -1.26 -46.76 -17.57
N LEU A 778 -0.38 -45.77 -17.50
CA LEU A 778 -0.22 -44.74 -18.55
C LEU A 778 1.22 -44.53 -19.03
N VAL A 779 2.17 -45.41 -18.67
CA VAL A 779 3.54 -45.26 -19.19
C VAL A 779 3.53 -45.40 -20.71
N GLY A 780 4.03 -44.38 -21.42
CA GLY A 780 3.98 -44.28 -22.88
C GLY A 780 2.67 -43.74 -23.46
N ALA A 781 1.69 -43.37 -22.64
CA ALA A 781 0.43 -42.77 -23.10
C ALA A 781 0.54 -41.25 -23.24
N SER A 782 -0.07 -40.71 -24.29
CA SER A 782 -0.27 -39.28 -24.47
C SER A 782 -1.39 -38.78 -23.57
N VAL A 783 -1.07 -37.90 -22.62
CA VAL A 783 -2.02 -37.35 -21.65
C VAL A 783 -2.14 -35.85 -21.86
N PRO A 784 -3.36 -35.30 -21.94
CA PRO A 784 -3.55 -33.85 -21.95
C PRO A 784 -3.12 -33.28 -20.60
N GLY A 785 -2.39 -32.18 -20.64
CA GLY A 785 -1.99 -31.41 -19.48
C GLY A 785 -2.06 -29.92 -19.79
N PHE A 786 -1.77 -29.10 -18.80
CA PHE A 786 -1.49 -27.69 -19.04
C PHE A 786 -0.21 -27.29 -18.35
N ILE A 787 0.47 -26.30 -18.91
CA ILE A 787 1.68 -25.77 -18.30
C ILE A 787 1.29 -25.07 -17.00
N HIS A 788 1.71 -25.65 -15.89
CA HIS A 788 1.53 -25.14 -14.54
C HIS A 788 2.55 -24.05 -14.24
N ASN A 789 3.83 -24.29 -14.52
CA ASN A 789 4.92 -23.37 -14.23
C ASN A 789 6.08 -23.60 -15.20
N ILE A 790 6.88 -22.58 -15.49
CA ILE A 790 8.10 -22.71 -16.31
C ILE A 790 9.27 -22.13 -15.52
N THR A 791 10.37 -22.86 -15.50
CA THR A 791 11.65 -22.45 -14.91
C THR A 791 12.74 -22.57 -15.97
N SER A 792 13.93 -22.04 -15.67
CA SER A 792 15.07 -22.18 -16.59
C SER A 792 15.47 -23.64 -16.83
N LYS A 793 15.08 -24.57 -15.94
CA LYS A 793 15.45 -26.00 -15.99
C LYS A 793 14.28 -26.94 -16.28
N TYR A 794 13.05 -26.53 -15.96
CA TYR A 794 11.89 -27.41 -16.03
C TYR A 794 10.60 -26.69 -16.45
N VAL A 795 9.75 -27.40 -17.19
CA VAL A 795 8.33 -27.06 -17.37
C VAL A 795 7.50 -28.01 -16.50
N TYR A 796 6.73 -27.44 -15.58
CA TYR A 796 5.79 -28.16 -14.72
C TYR A 796 4.46 -28.25 -15.44
N VAL A 797 3.88 -29.44 -15.50
CA VAL A 797 2.65 -29.72 -16.24
C VAL A 797 1.65 -30.33 -15.29
N THR A 798 0.51 -29.70 -15.08
CA THR A 798 -0.56 -30.34 -14.30
C THR A 798 -1.23 -31.40 -15.18
N LEU A 799 -1.27 -32.64 -14.67
CA LEU A 799 -1.87 -33.82 -15.32
C LEU A 799 -3.21 -34.21 -14.67
N SER A 800 -3.38 -33.85 -13.40
CA SER A 800 -4.64 -33.91 -12.65
C SER A 800 -4.60 -32.88 -11.53
N PRO A 801 -5.71 -32.57 -10.85
CA PRO A 801 -5.72 -31.63 -9.72
C PRO A 801 -4.73 -31.99 -8.59
N SER A 802 -4.36 -33.28 -8.49
CA SER A 802 -3.43 -33.81 -7.50
C SER A 802 -2.05 -34.18 -8.06
N THR A 803 -1.82 -34.06 -9.36
CA THR A 803 -0.57 -34.52 -10.01
C THR A 803 0.03 -33.46 -10.93
N VAL A 804 1.30 -33.14 -10.69
CA VAL A 804 2.12 -32.28 -11.55
C VAL A 804 3.29 -33.12 -12.08
N GLY A 805 3.41 -33.21 -13.40
CA GLY A 805 4.55 -33.78 -14.11
C GLY A 805 5.65 -32.75 -14.34
N LEU A 806 6.87 -33.24 -14.57
CA LEU A 806 8.06 -32.41 -14.80
C LEU A 806 8.69 -32.73 -16.16
N LEU A 807 8.80 -31.72 -17.03
CA LEU A 807 9.52 -31.76 -18.30
C LEU A 807 10.87 -31.05 -18.13
N SER A 808 11.98 -31.66 -18.53
CA SER A 808 13.28 -30.97 -18.55
C SER A 808 13.39 -30.01 -19.73
N THR A 809 13.85 -28.78 -19.50
CA THR A 809 14.12 -27.81 -20.58
C THR A 809 15.41 -28.15 -21.35
N THR A 810 16.32 -28.96 -20.78
CA THR A 810 17.53 -29.40 -21.47
C THR A 810 17.28 -30.51 -22.49
N ASP A 811 16.21 -31.29 -22.32
CA ASP A 811 15.80 -32.33 -23.27
C ASP A 811 15.04 -31.76 -24.48
N ALA A 812 14.49 -30.55 -24.36
CA ALA A 812 13.81 -29.83 -25.45
C ALA A 812 14.74 -29.48 -26.62
N VAL A 813 16.07 -29.46 -26.40
CA VAL A 813 17.08 -29.17 -27.43
C VAL A 813 17.31 -30.36 -28.39
N LYS A 814 16.79 -31.56 -28.09
CA LYS A 814 16.97 -32.76 -28.93
C LYS A 814 15.73 -33.24 -29.69
N ALA A 815 14.55 -32.67 -29.45
CA ALA A 815 13.37 -32.94 -30.26
C ALA A 815 13.41 -32.07 -31.54
N PRO A 816 12.86 -32.51 -32.68
CA PRO A 816 12.72 -31.67 -33.86
C PRO A 816 11.57 -30.69 -33.62
N VAL A 817 11.86 -29.57 -32.94
CA VAL A 817 10.83 -28.63 -32.49
C VAL A 817 10.72 -27.46 -33.47
N SER A 818 9.51 -27.20 -33.96
CA SER A 818 9.18 -26.03 -34.80
C SER A 818 9.28 -24.71 -34.02
N ASP A 819 9.32 -23.58 -34.73
CA ASP A 819 9.41 -22.20 -34.20
C ASP A 819 8.34 -21.81 -33.15
N ASP A 820 7.36 -22.66 -32.84
CA ASP A 820 6.26 -22.35 -31.93
C ASP A 820 6.54 -22.59 -30.43
N MET A 821 7.54 -23.40 -30.03
CA MET A 821 7.82 -23.63 -28.60
C MET A 821 8.54 -22.47 -27.88
N GLN A 822 9.00 -21.45 -28.61
CA GLN A 822 9.42 -20.17 -28.00
C GLN A 822 8.22 -19.35 -27.46
N LYS A 823 6.98 -19.84 -27.63
CA LYS A 823 5.74 -19.14 -27.23
C LYS A 823 4.93 -19.84 -26.13
N LEU A 824 5.49 -20.84 -25.44
CA LEU A 824 4.76 -21.53 -24.36
C LEU A 824 4.51 -20.61 -23.16
N ALA A 825 3.26 -20.54 -22.72
CA ALA A 825 2.81 -19.78 -21.55
C ALA A 825 2.16 -20.68 -20.50
N VAL A 826 2.20 -20.27 -19.22
CA VAL A 826 1.40 -20.93 -18.18
C VAL A 826 -0.08 -20.84 -18.54
N GLY A 827 -0.76 -21.97 -18.41
CA GLY A 827 -2.16 -22.14 -18.82
C GLY A 827 -2.34 -22.64 -20.25
N ASP A 828 -1.29 -22.75 -21.07
CA ASP A 828 -1.39 -23.40 -22.37
C ASP A 828 -1.69 -24.89 -22.20
N ALA A 829 -2.68 -25.37 -22.96
CA ALA A 829 -2.97 -26.79 -23.07
C ALA A 829 -1.88 -27.47 -23.90
N ILE A 830 -1.35 -28.56 -23.40
CA ILE A 830 -0.31 -29.36 -24.04
C ILE A 830 -0.66 -30.85 -23.94
N THR A 831 -0.04 -31.67 -24.78
CA THR A 831 -0.10 -33.12 -24.65
C THR A 831 1.29 -33.62 -24.33
N VAL A 832 1.41 -34.46 -23.31
CA VAL A 832 2.70 -34.99 -22.85
C VAL A 832 2.66 -36.51 -22.75
N GLU A 833 3.80 -37.15 -23.03
CA GLU A 833 3.98 -38.60 -22.85
C GLU A 833 4.52 -38.88 -21.45
N VAL A 834 3.92 -39.83 -20.73
CA VAL A 834 4.28 -40.14 -19.33
C VAL A 834 5.37 -41.21 -19.27
N GLY A 835 6.49 -40.91 -18.61
CA GLY A 835 7.61 -41.80 -18.35
C GLY A 835 7.44 -42.69 -17.11
N HIS A 836 8.31 -43.69 -16.97
CA HIS A 836 8.28 -44.69 -15.89
C HIS A 836 8.51 -44.11 -14.47
N ASP A 837 9.03 -42.90 -14.35
CA ASP A 837 9.49 -42.24 -13.12
C ASP A 837 8.75 -40.92 -12.81
N ARG A 838 7.53 -40.75 -13.38
CA ARG A 838 6.75 -39.49 -13.37
C ARG A 838 7.39 -38.34 -14.16
N SER A 839 8.51 -38.55 -14.84
CA SER A 839 8.93 -37.64 -15.90
C SER A 839 7.88 -37.62 -17.00
N VAL A 840 7.75 -36.47 -17.66
CA VAL A 840 6.93 -36.34 -18.87
C VAL A 840 7.84 -35.93 -20.01
N LYS A 841 7.46 -36.24 -21.25
CA LYS A 841 8.15 -35.83 -22.49
C LYS A 841 7.20 -35.09 -23.43
N TRP A 842 7.77 -34.19 -24.23
CA TRP A 842 7.05 -33.49 -25.30
C TRP A 842 6.63 -34.48 -26.39
N ILE A 843 5.42 -34.31 -26.92
CA ILE A 843 4.91 -35.00 -28.11
C ILE A 843 4.86 -34.02 -29.26
#